data_AF-A0A8T4PTU4-F1
#
_entry.id   AF-A0A8T4PTU4-F1
#
_cell.length_a   1.000
_cell.length_b   1.000
_cell.length_c   1.000
_cell.angle_alpha   90.00
_cell.angle_beta   90.00
_cell.angle_gamma   90.00
#
_symmetry.space_group_name_H-M   'P 1'
#
loop_
_entity.id
_entity.type
_entity.pdbx_description
1 polymer ?
#
loop_
_entity_poly.entity_id
_entity_poly.type
_entity_poly.pdbx_seq_one_letter_code
_entity_poly.pdbx_strand_id
1 'polypeptide(L)'
;MRFQKAIKRMIALGTGAIMVGSSVFAAADLAMYPNQFIKDGKFSGVLVVGDKAAAEDVIGISDIVSSLQFAATKKVATTTAGAVTVEGDAWKVGTSNHLELSEDVVAANDAYETIRNITTYVDKSNLKALASGSITNNKVTSPYNQYLYLLGPGGDGVIESGYVTYSENDEDVTADFLYFKSGREIARYLIEFTTALESDVDDSAGSASTTGLFLTDFQDVDLTLFGKKYTIVTAKRTTTLGANVVLTLMGGAGKDTMIEKQTKTYTIGGKDYEVTLQFVDADEAQFVINGQTTRKMKDGDTDKLADGTTVGVTDVLYQDYAGGIHSATFFLGANKLELKDTDITNVDSSNALKVDDNTIDDAVVIIEGSDTNSTFKITRIHVNMSADDNYFVASGKKLSDAIKQEGGTSAEPQVLFTENWDIEYKGLTKVNTEKIRVKTSGSSQYNLEFVDGDGNKVDVPIVKAVAASRALFGDSDKPFINMENVTIKKDAYFVVTDGSRKRGERKTYVLQYKGADKVTADNPVLKFKNVGSGTTIEQTYSAGTGSGSQQLATLKLGGADFRVYNTSNSTNDGDLSGNILVNDFGILVDLDASGGINAVVNSTVNITTKYGAEIGLTNLTDPSGITNSVVITIKTPDAEFEGNAKDTIEDLRAMDYALNLSADSSTKVAMSVLTAFTAGQRGTRLTERTPDGETNVQYGYTSYGAFITRDSPSSDPGTLTVDYPESQMYPQVYVAAKGASFSESGATTTDAVTVQRIQVGAAKLASEVSDVKAQNAILVGGPCANAASATVMGNPTDCTTGFTPGEGMIQLWEHTNGNVAMLVAGYGALDTRNAAQVVANYGDYKANLKGTKVTVKKVNNQLTVAAPATV
;
A
#
# COMPACT_ATOMS: atom_id res chain seq x y z
N MET A 1 -31.25 -15.56 26.41
CA MET A 1 -30.09 -16.17 25.72
C MET A 1 -29.20 -15.01 25.27
N ARG A 2 -28.26 -14.45 26.04
CA ARG A 2 -26.97 -14.92 26.60
C ARG A 2 -25.99 -15.51 25.56
N PHE A 3 -24.90 -14.75 25.37
CA PHE A 3 -23.58 -15.08 24.77
C PHE A 3 -23.45 -15.18 23.25
N GLN A 4 -23.30 -14.04 22.56
CA GLN A 4 -22.39 -13.85 21.42
C GLN A 4 -21.86 -12.40 21.37
N LYS A 5 -20.96 -12.04 22.29
CA LYS A 5 -20.04 -10.89 22.14
C LYS A 5 -18.65 -11.42 22.43
N ALA A 6 -17.95 -11.87 21.40
CA ALA A 6 -16.54 -12.24 21.49
C ALA A 6 -15.89 -12.09 20.11
N ILE A 7 -14.96 -11.14 20.03
CA ILE A 7 -13.84 -11.06 19.07
C ILE A 7 -14.20 -10.52 17.67
N LYS A 8 -14.38 -9.18 17.57
CA LYS A 8 -14.00 -8.41 16.38
C LYS A 8 -12.47 -8.21 16.46
N ARG A 9 -11.69 -9.09 15.83
CA ARG A 9 -10.25 -8.86 15.58
C ARG A 9 -10.15 -7.96 14.36
N MET A 10 -9.65 -6.75 14.54
CA MET A 10 -9.09 -5.96 13.44
C MET A 10 -8.11 -6.84 12.66
N ILE A 11 -8.29 -6.89 11.34
CA ILE A 11 -7.28 -7.40 10.42
C ILE A 11 -6.18 -6.33 10.35
N ALA A 12 -5.38 -6.26 11.41
CA ALA A 12 -4.08 -5.61 11.34
C ALA A 12 -3.22 -6.47 10.41
N LEU A 13 -2.80 -5.87 9.30
CA LEU A 13 -1.90 -6.43 8.29
C LEU A 13 -0.74 -7.18 8.97
N GLY A 14 -0.84 -8.51 8.95
CA GLY A 14 0.19 -9.40 9.45
C GLY A 14 1.33 -9.47 8.44
N THR A 15 2.39 -8.70 8.65
CA THR A 15 3.71 -9.01 8.11
C THR A 15 4.58 -9.53 9.25
N GLY A 16 4.69 -10.86 9.31
CA GLY A 16 5.45 -11.57 10.32
C GLY A 16 6.93 -11.20 10.25
N ALA A 17 7.42 -10.56 11.31
CA ALA A 17 8.84 -10.57 11.62
C ALA A 17 9.20 -12.00 12.10
N ILE A 18 9.75 -12.81 11.20
CA ILE A 18 10.39 -14.07 11.58
C ILE A 18 11.62 -13.73 12.44
N MET A 19 11.49 -13.91 13.75
CA MET A 19 12.61 -13.96 14.69
C MET A 19 13.34 -15.29 14.50
N VAL A 20 14.44 -15.28 13.75
CA VAL A 20 15.46 -16.36 13.70
C VAL A 20 16.82 -15.68 13.89
N GLY A 21 17.68 -16.07 14.84
CA GLY A 21 17.59 -17.17 15.78
C GLY A 21 18.52 -16.96 16.97
N SER A 22 18.18 -17.62 18.07
CA SER A 22 19.07 -17.87 19.19
C SER A 22 20.30 -18.63 18.69
N SER A 23 21.48 -18.06 18.89
CA SER A 23 22.75 -18.77 18.71
C SER A 23 22.87 -19.85 19.78
N VAL A 24 22.48 -21.08 19.45
CA VAL A 24 22.86 -22.27 20.21
C VAL A 24 24.35 -22.48 19.96
N PHE A 25 25.18 -22.35 20.99
CA PHE A 25 26.60 -22.67 20.94
C PHE A 25 26.77 -24.16 20.64
N ALA A 26 26.99 -24.50 19.38
CA ALA A 26 27.44 -25.82 18.96
C ALA A 26 28.98 -25.81 18.87
N ALA A 27 29.62 -26.93 19.22
CA ALA A 27 31.07 -27.08 19.19
C ALA A 27 31.66 -26.73 17.80
N ALA A 28 32.88 -26.19 17.76
CA ALA A 28 33.56 -25.81 16.53
C ALA A 28 33.64 -26.97 15.51
N ASP A 29 32.92 -26.85 14.39
CA ASP A 29 32.88 -27.84 13.29
C ASP A 29 33.00 -27.13 11.93
N LEU A 30 33.88 -27.62 11.06
CA LEU A 30 34.07 -27.13 9.69
C LEU A 30 32.78 -27.22 8.85
N ALA A 31 31.83 -28.08 9.20
CA ALA A 31 30.53 -28.17 8.54
C ALA A 31 29.68 -26.91 8.69
N MET A 32 29.99 -26.09 9.69
CA MET A 32 29.32 -24.80 9.92
C MET A 32 29.99 -23.66 9.15
N TYR A 33 31.11 -23.88 8.45
CA TYR A 33 31.75 -22.84 7.63
C TYR A 33 30.84 -22.40 6.48
N PRO A 34 30.68 -21.08 6.22
CA PRO A 34 31.39 -19.94 6.82
C PRO A 34 30.68 -19.26 8.00
N ASN A 35 29.60 -19.83 8.55
CA ASN A 35 28.72 -19.16 9.51
C ASN A 35 29.41 -18.71 10.80
N GLN A 36 30.50 -19.35 11.22
CA GLN A 36 31.26 -18.93 12.42
C GLN A 36 32.00 -17.61 12.20
N PHE A 37 32.22 -17.22 10.94
CA PHE A 37 32.88 -15.98 10.54
C PHE A 37 31.89 -14.96 9.96
N ILE A 38 30.58 -15.23 9.99
CA ILE A 38 29.54 -14.32 9.50
C ILE A 38 28.53 -14.05 10.62
N LYS A 39 28.42 -12.79 11.01
CA LYS A 39 27.45 -12.33 12.01
C LYS A 39 26.58 -11.24 11.39
N ASP A 40 25.25 -11.42 11.48
CA ASP A 40 24.26 -10.49 10.92
C ASP A 40 24.48 -10.18 9.42
N GLY A 41 24.92 -11.18 8.65
CA GLY A 41 25.20 -11.05 7.22
C GLY A 41 26.51 -10.33 6.88
N LYS A 42 27.33 -9.99 7.88
CA LYS A 42 28.66 -9.36 7.71
C LYS A 42 29.77 -10.31 8.14
N PHE A 43 30.91 -10.26 7.44
CA PHE A 43 32.11 -10.94 7.90
C PHE A 43 32.56 -10.38 9.26
N SER A 44 32.77 -11.26 10.24
CA SER A 44 33.11 -10.95 11.62
C SER A 44 34.37 -11.74 12.01
N GLY A 45 35.51 -11.20 11.62
CA GLY A 45 36.84 -11.75 11.89
C GLY A 45 37.93 -10.98 11.16
N VAL A 46 39.15 -11.51 11.21
CA VAL A 46 40.28 -11.04 10.38
C VAL A 46 40.76 -12.14 9.46
N LEU A 47 41.25 -11.72 8.29
CA LEU A 47 41.93 -12.59 7.34
C LEU A 47 43.42 -12.31 7.49
N VAL A 48 44.22 -13.32 7.83
CA VAL A 48 45.65 -13.13 8.10
C VAL A 48 46.49 -13.95 7.14
N VAL A 49 47.40 -13.28 6.45
CA VAL A 49 48.43 -13.91 5.62
C VAL A 49 49.81 -13.64 6.24
N GLY A 50 50.74 -14.57 6.09
CA GLY A 50 52.07 -14.45 6.71
C GLY A 50 52.90 -13.30 6.14
N ASP A 51 53.75 -12.68 6.96
CA ASP A 51 54.67 -11.61 6.50
C ASP A 51 55.67 -12.11 5.45
N LYS A 52 55.94 -13.42 5.45
CA LYS A 52 56.81 -14.12 4.48
C LYS A 52 56.03 -15.09 3.59
N ALA A 53 54.73 -14.87 3.45
CA ALA A 53 53.86 -15.75 2.69
C ALA A 53 54.27 -15.83 1.21
N ALA A 54 54.12 -17.01 0.61
CA ALA A 54 54.34 -17.19 -0.80
C ALA A 54 53.20 -16.53 -1.61
N ALA A 55 53.41 -16.29 -2.91
CA ALA A 55 52.39 -15.68 -3.76
C ALA A 55 51.09 -16.51 -3.76
N GLU A 56 51.22 -17.83 -3.73
CA GLU A 56 50.10 -18.77 -3.66
C GLU A 56 49.21 -18.59 -2.42
N ASP A 57 49.80 -18.23 -1.28
CA ASP A 57 49.07 -17.96 -0.03
C ASP A 57 48.29 -16.63 -0.13
N VAL A 58 48.89 -15.61 -0.78
CA VAL A 58 48.26 -14.29 -1.02
C VAL A 58 47.10 -14.39 -2.00
N ILE A 59 47.25 -15.18 -3.06
CA ILE A 59 46.11 -15.46 -3.95
C ILE A 59 45.09 -16.32 -3.19
N GLY A 60 45.55 -17.26 -2.35
CA GLY A 60 44.70 -18.16 -1.55
C GLY A 60 43.74 -17.38 -0.65
N ILE A 61 44.27 -16.40 0.09
CA ILE A 61 43.44 -15.55 0.95
C ILE A 61 42.50 -14.66 0.12
N SER A 62 42.91 -14.21 -1.06
CA SER A 62 42.07 -13.41 -1.96
C SER A 62 40.85 -14.18 -2.48
N ASP A 63 41.02 -15.46 -2.83
CA ASP A 63 39.91 -16.33 -3.25
C ASP A 63 38.91 -16.55 -2.10
N ILE A 64 39.42 -16.72 -0.87
CA ILE A 64 38.59 -16.86 0.34
C ILE A 64 37.83 -15.56 0.61
N VAL A 65 38.47 -14.39 0.47
CA VAL A 65 37.80 -13.07 0.60
C VAL A 65 36.64 -12.97 -0.40
N SER A 66 36.89 -13.30 -1.66
CA SER A 66 35.86 -13.26 -2.70
C SER A 66 34.70 -14.21 -2.40
N SER A 67 34.97 -15.41 -1.87
CA SER A 67 33.93 -16.36 -1.49
C SER A 67 33.10 -15.87 -0.29
N LEU A 68 33.77 -15.40 0.77
CA LEU A 68 33.11 -14.84 1.95
C LEU A 68 32.31 -13.60 1.62
N GLN A 69 32.75 -12.82 0.63
CA GLN A 69 32.01 -11.70 0.08
C GLN A 69 30.65 -12.13 -0.45
N PHE A 70 30.54 -13.27 -1.15
CA PHE A 70 29.26 -13.80 -1.62
C PHE A 70 28.44 -14.47 -0.51
N ALA A 71 29.08 -15.00 0.52
CA ALA A 71 28.40 -15.59 1.67
C ALA A 71 27.84 -14.54 2.66
N ALA A 72 28.50 -13.38 2.77
CA ALA A 72 28.09 -12.23 3.58
C ALA A 72 26.90 -11.52 2.92
N THR A 73 25.71 -12.08 3.10
CA THR A 73 24.47 -11.53 2.55
C THR A 73 23.50 -11.13 3.65
N LYS A 74 22.77 -10.03 3.42
CA LYS A 74 21.63 -9.62 4.24
C LYS A 74 20.35 -9.87 3.45
N LYS A 75 19.40 -10.60 4.03
CA LYS A 75 18.06 -10.73 3.47
C LYS A 75 17.41 -9.36 3.38
N VAL A 76 16.86 -9.03 2.22
CA VAL A 76 15.98 -7.91 1.97
C VAL A 76 14.64 -8.51 1.59
N ALA A 77 13.63 -8.24 2.40
CA ALA A 77 12.27 -8.61 2.02
C ALA A 77 11.91 -7.79 0.79
N THR A 78 11.70 -8.45 -0.35
CA THR A 78 11.00 -7.88 -1.49
C THR A 78 9.64 -8.55 -1.51
N THR A 79 8.59 -7.83 -1.11
CA THR A 79 7.23 -8.32 -1.39
C THR A 79 6.86 -7.94 -2.81
N THR A 80 6.31 -8.91 -3.55
CA THR A 80 5.54 -8.57 -4.74
C THR A 80 4.17 -8.10 -4.26
N ALA A 81 3.74 -6.92 -4.70
CA ALA A 81 2.42 -6.37 -4.40
C ALA A 81 1.34 -7.42 -4.70
N GLY A 82 0.40 -7.59 -3.77
CA GLY A 82 -0.76 -8.44 -4.02
C GLY A 82 -1.62 -7.80 -5.12
N ALA A 83 -1.94 -8.56 -6.16
CA ALA A 83 -2.79 -8.11 -7.25
C ALA A 83 -4.21 -8.66 -7.07
N VAL A 84 -5.21 -7.81 -7.30
CA VAL A 84 -6.59 -8.23 -7.55
C VAL A 84 -6.70 -8.63 -9.02
N THR A 85 -7.14 -9.86 -9.26
CA THR A 85 -7.47 -10.33 -10.60
C THR A 85 -8.98 -10.42 -10.74
N VAL A 86 -9.47 -10.13 -11.94
CA VAL A 86 -10.89 -10.10 -12.27
C VAL A 86 -11.15 -11.11 -13.37
N GLU A 87 -12.13 -11.98 -13.16
CA GLU A 87 -12.73 -12.80 -14.21
C GLU A 87 -14.16 -12.31 -14.46
N GLY A 88 -14.54 -12.15 -15.74
CA GLY A 88 -15.86 -11.65 -16.12
C GLY A 88 -15.86 -10.20 -16.60
N ASP A 89 -17.00 -9.54 -16.50
CA ASP A 89 -17.23 -8.18 -17.00
C ASP A 89 -17.23 -7.17 -15.86
N ALA A 90 -16.08 -6.54 -15.61
CA ALA A 90 -15.95 -5.47 -14.64
C ALA A 90 -14.93 -4.43 -15.10
N TRP A 91 -15.18 -3.19 -14.71
CA TRP A 91 -14.34 -2.04 -14.98
C TRP A 91 -13.79 -1.52 -13.65
N LYS A 92 -12.46 -1.40 -13.57
CA LYS A 92 -11.79 -0.75 -12.44
C LYS A 92 -11.90 0.76 -12.60
N VAL A 93 -12.35 1.46 -11.56
CA VAL A 93 -12.28 2.92 -11.51
C VAL A 93 -10.80 3.29 -11.54
N GLY A 94 -10.37 3.86 -12.66
CA GLY A 94 -9.00 4.32 -12.85
C GLY A 94 -8.16 3.55 -13.87
N THR A 95 -8.65 3.42 -15.10
CA THR A 95 -7.89 2.79 -16.20
C THR A 95 -6.93 3.74 -16.93
N SER A 96 -7.02 5.07 -16.71
CA SER A 96 -6.13 6.10 -17.30
C SER A 96 -5.54 7.09 -16.28
N ASN A 97 -6.15 7.21 -15.11
CA ASN A 97 -5.72 7.89 -13.88
C ASN A 97 -6.10 6.93 -12.72
N HIS A 98 -5.65 7.10 -11.49
CA HIS A 98 -5.99 6.23 -10.36
C HIS A 98 -6.95 6.96 -9.40
N LEU A 99 -7.94 6.24 -8.87
CA LEU A 99 -8.70 6.75 -7.73
C LEU A 99 -7.79 6.78 -6.50
N GLU A 100 -7.71 7.93 -5.84
CA GLU A 100 -6.90 8.22 -4.67
C GLU A 100 -7.73 8.10 -3.38
N LEU A 101 -7.02 7.80 -2.28
CA LEU A 101 -7.64 7.77 -0.97
C LEU A 101 -7.94 9.20 -0.52
N SER A 102 -9.20 9.49 -0.22
CA SER A 102 -9.59 10.77 0.33
C SER A 102 -9.14 10.91 1.78
N GLU A 103 -8.82 12.15 2.18
CA GLU A 103 -8.43 12.49 3.54
C GLU A 103 -9.60 13.12 4.28
N ASP A 104 -9.93 12.57 5.45
CA ASP A 104 -10.83 13.26 6.37
C ASP A 104 -10.05 14.28 7.20
N VAL A 105 -10.50 15.54 7.17
CA VAL A 105 -9.81 16.70 7.73
C VAL A 105 -10.72 17.52 8.63
N VAL A 106 -10.16 18.15 9.66
CA VAL A 106 -10.93 18.88 10.68
C VAL A 106 -11.72 20.09 10.11
N ALA A 107 -11.27 20.62 8.97
CA ALA A 107 -11.96 21.68 8.22
C ALA A 107 -12.04 21.28 6.74
N ALA A 108 -13.26 21.18 6.21
CA ALA A 108 -13.57 20.70 4.87
C ALA A 108 -13.03 21.64 3.78
N ASN A 109 -11.82 21.38 3.30
CA ASN A 109 -11.24 21.96 2.10
C ASN A 109 -10.78 20.80 1.21
N ASP A 110 -11.17 20.79 -0.08
CA ASP A 110 -10.79 19.87 -1.17
C ASP A 110 -9.81 18.74 -0.76
N ALA A 111 -10.34 17.72 -0.09
CA ALA A 111 -9.59 16.57 0.42
C ALA A 111 -10.24 15.23 -0.01
N TYR A 112 -11.23 15.31 -0.90
CA TYR A 112 -11.96 14.17 -1.40
C TYR A 112 -11.78 14.05 -2.91
N GLU A 113 -11.58 12.82 -3.36
CA GLU A 113 -11.62 12.47 -4.77
C GLU A 113 -12.73 11.44 -4.97
N THR A 114 -13.69 11.83 -5.80
CA THR A 114 -14.86 11.03 -6.13
C THR A 114 -14.62 10.19 -7.38
N ILE A 115 -15.41 9.13 -7.56
CA ILE A 115 -15.37 8.32 -8.79
C ILE A 115 -15.51 9.19 -10.07
N ARG A 116 -16.27 10.30 -10.03
CA ARG A 116 -16.38 11.24 -11.16
C ARG A 116 -15.08 11.91 -11.53
N ASN A 117 -14.24 12.27 -10.56
CA ASN A 117 -12.98 12.94 -10.83
C ASN A 117 -12.14 12.12 -11.83
N ILE A 118 -12.29 10.80 -11.78
CA ILE A 118 -11.67 9.84 -12.71
C ILE A 118 -12.39 9.77 -14.06
N THR A 119 -13.71 9.58 -14.08
CA THR A 119 -14.50 9.62 -15.32
C THR A 119 -15.96 9.99 -15.05
N THR A 120 -16.57 10.72 -15.97
CA THR A 120 -17.97 11.15 -15.87
C THR A 120 -18.97 10.07 -16.30
N TYR A 121 -18.55 9.10 -17.12
CA TYR A 121 -19.38 7.99 -17.56
C TYR A 121 -18.54 6.78 -18.01
N VAL A 122 -19.23 5.64 -18.11
CA VAL A 122 -18.72 4.41 -18.74
C VAL A 122 -19.72 3.89 -19.78
N ASP A 123 -19.21 3.17 -20.78
CA ASP A 123 -19.99 2.61 -21.87
C ASP A 123 -19.55 1.17 -22.22
N LYS A 124 -19.98 0.66 -23.39
CA LYS A 124 -19.62 -0.68 -23.90
C LYS A 124 -18.12 -0.96 -24.00
N SER A 125 -17.27 0.07 -24.07
CA SER A 125 -15.81 -0.07 -24.09
C SER A 125 -15.25 -0.44 -22.72
N ASN A 126 -15.97 -0.08 -21.65
CA ASN A 126 -15.61 -0.39 -20.27
C ASN A 126 -16.33 -1.65 -19.75
N LEU A 127 -17.63 -1.80 -20.07
CA LEU A 127 -18.49 -2.88 -19.60
C LEU A 127 -19.33 -3.46 -20.75
N LYS A 128 -19.19 -4.76 -21.02
CA LYS A 128 -19.98 -5.47 -22.04
C LYS A 128 -21.48 -5.45 -21.73
N ALA A 129 -21.87 -5.40 -20.46
CA ALA A 129 -23.26 -5.25 -20.05
C ALA A 129 -23.91 -3.96 -20.61
N LEU A 130 -23.13 -2.93 -20.94
CA LEU A 130 -23.59 -1.69 -21.57
C LEU A 130 -23.57 -1.75 -23.11
N ALA A 131 -23.61 -2.95 -23.71
CA ALA A 131 -23.57 -3.11 -25.17
C ALA A 131 -24.68 -2.31 -25.89
N SER A 132 -24.31 -1.62 -26.97
CA SER A 132 -25.28 -1.04 -27.90
C SER A 132 -26.19 -2.14 -28.49
N GLY A 133 -27.40 -1.76 -28.90
CA GLY A 133 -28.35 -2.68 -29.53
C GLY A 133 -29.27 -1.98 -30.53
N SER A 134 -30.33 -2.65 -30.93
CA SER A 134 -31.38 -2.08 -31.76
C SER A 134 -32.72 -2.73 -31.48
N ILE A 135 -33.77 -1.91 -31.47
CA ILE A 135 -35.15 -2.35 -31.45
C ILE A 135 -35.70 -2.26 -32.87
N THR A 136 -36.52 -3.21 -33.30
CA THR A 136 -37.31 -3.08 -34.53
C THR A 136 -38.77 -3.34 -34.20
N ASN A 137 -39.63 -2.40 -34.57
CA ASN A 137 -41.08 -2.57 -34.56
C ASN A 137 -41.65 -2.32 -35.96
N ASN A 138 -42.97 -2.24 -36.06
CA ASN A 138 -43.67 -2.05 -37.34
C ASN A 138 -43.46 -0.66 -37.96
N LYS A 139 -42.88 0.29 -37.23
CA LYS A 139 -42.59 1.65 -37.69
C LYS A 139 -41.17 1.80 -38.16
N VAL A 140 -40.22 1.42 -37.31
CA VAL A 140 -38.82 1.78 -37.49
C VAL A 140 -37.87 0.81 -36.77
N THR A 141 -36.67 0.66 -37.32
CA THR A 141 -35.53 0.11 -36.58
C THR A 141 -34.82 1.25 -35.86
N SER A 142 -34.74 1.17 -34.53
CA SER A 142 -34.19 2.17 -33.62
C SER A 142 -32.91 1.64 -32.95
N PRO A 143 -31.71 1.95 -33.48
CA PRO A 143 -30.45 1.60 -32.83
C PRO A 143 -30.22 2.48 -31.59
N TYR A 144 -29.62 1.91 -30.55
CA TYR A 144 -29.37 2.60 -29.28
C TYR A 144 -27.98 2.35 -28.70
N ASN A 145 -27.53 3.30 -27.88
CA ASN A 145 -26.33 3.20 -27.04
C ASN A 145 -26.73 3.24 -25.56
N GLN A 146 -25.93 2.62 -24.69
CA GLN A 146 -26.13 2.62 -23.25
C GLN A 146 -24.91 3.22 -22.55
N TYR A 147 -25.15 3.93 -21.45
CA TYR A 147 -24.13 4.58 -20.63
C TYR A 147 -24.51 4.45 -19.15
N LEU A 148 -23.50 4.41 -18.29
CA LEU A 148 -23.65 4.64 -16.86
C LEU A 148 -22.85 5.90 -16.51
N TYR A 149 -23.55 6.97 -16.19
CA TYR A 149 -22.94 8.21 -15.73
C TYR A 149 -22.63 8.11 -14.23
N LEU A 150 -21.46 8.60 -13.85
CA LEU A 150 -20.96 8.64 -12.48
C LEU A 150 -20.87 10.11 -12.12
N LEU A 151 -22.00 10.78 -11.86
CA LEU A 151 -22.00 12.23 -11.68
C LEU A 151 -21.65 12.62 -10.22
N GLY A 152 -20.65 13.52 -10.06
CA GLY A 152 -20.64 14.78 -9.29
C GLY A 152 -19.27 15.52 -9.11
N PRO A 153 -19.12 16.87 -9.03
CA PRO A 153 -20.03 17.98 -9.25
C PRO A 153 -19.84 18.71 -10.60
N GLY A 154 -20.90 19.36 -11.08
CA GLY A 154 -20.84 20.49 -12.01
C GLY A 154 -21.83 21.54 -11.52
N GLY A 155 -21.39 22.80 -11.38
CA GLY A 155 -22.22 23.99 -11.08
C GLY A 155 -22.94 24.04 -9.73
N ASP A 156 -23.65 22.97 -9.37
CA ASP A 156 -24.51 22.86 -8.20
C ASP A 156 -23.87 21.92 -7.16
N GLY A 157 -23.71 22.41 -5.93
CA GLY A 157 -23.00 21.73 -4.81
C GLY A 157 -23.70 20.50 -4.23
N VAL A 158 -24.40 19.71 -5.05
CA VAL A 158 -25.26 18.60 -4.63
C VAL A 158 -24.84 17.25 -5.18
N ILE A 159 -23.87 17.20 -6.09
CA ILE A 159 -23.52 15.97 -6.79
C ILE A 159 -22.14 15.47 -6.29
N GLU A 160 -22.13 14.34 -5.59
CA GLU A 160 -20.94 13.65 -5.05
C GLU A 160 -21.08 12.15 -5.37
N SER A 161 -20.45 11.66 -6.45
CA SER A 161 -20.31 10.20 -6.64
C SER A 161 -19.40 9.64 -5.55
N GLY A 162 -19.58 8.39 -5.11
CA GLY A 162 -18.85 7.84 -3.96
C GLY A 162 -17.32 8.01 -3.99
N TYR A 163 -16.70 8.04 -2.82
CA TYR A 163 -15.25 8.22 -2.63
C TYR A 163 -14.73 7.28 -1.54
N VAL A 164 -13.44 6.98 -1.55
CA VAL A 164 -12.84 6.13 -0.51
C VAL A 164 -12.22 6.98 0.58
N THR A 165 -12.56 6.73 1.85
CA THR A 165 -12.03 7.46 3.00
C THR A 165 -11.85 6.55 4.21
N TYR A 166 -10.94 6.92 5.11
CA TYR A 166 -10.82 6.28 6.43
C TYR A 166 -11.77 6.94 7.42
N SER A 167 -12.85 6.24 7.77
CA SER A 167 -13.90 6.76 8.65
C SER A 167 -14.39 5.68 9.61
N GLU A 168 -15.29 6.07 10.49
CA GLU A 168 -16.12 5.19 11.30
C GLU A 168 -17.50 5.09 10.67
N ASN A 169 -18.06 3.87 10.63
CA ASN A 169 -19.42 3.62 10.16
C ASN A 169 -20.43 3.57 11.32
N ASP A 170 -21.70 3.34 11.01
CA ASP A 170 -22.78 3.38 12.00
C ASP A 170 -22.79 2.21 13.00
N GLU A 171 -21.93 1.20 12.83
CA GLU A 171 -21.68 0.14 13.82
C GLU A 171 -20.35 0.27 14.57
N ASP A 172 -19.84 1.50 14.65
CA ASP A 172 -18.62 1.89 15.35
C ASP A 172 -17.38 1.13 14.83
N VAL A 173 -17.36 0.77 13.54
CA VAL A 173 -16.21 0.14 12.89
C VAL A 173 -15.40 1.20 12.16
N THR A 174 -14.17 1.42 12.62
CA THR A 174 -13.22 2.29 11.93
C THR A 174 -12.40 1.51 10.89
N ALA A 175 -12.50 1.89 9.63
CA ALA A 175 -11.75 1.29 8.52
C ALA A 175 -11.71 2.26 7.32
N ASP A 176 -11.01 1.87 6.25
CA ASP A 176 -11.20 2.45 4.93
C ASP A 176 -12.49 1.90 4.30
N PHE A 177 -13.34 2.81 3.83
CA PHE A 177 -14.62 2.50 3.20
C PHE A 177 -14.74 3.23 1.87
N LEU A 178 -15.31 2.57 0.86
CA LEU A 178 -15.97 3.29 -0.22
C LEU A 178 -17.31 3.81 0.32
N TYR A 179 -17.43 5.12 0.37
CA TYR A 179 -18.53 5.82 1.05
C TYR A 179 -19.42 6.54 0.03
N PHE A 180 -20.73 6.32 0.17
CA PHE A 180 -21.78 7.06 -0.51
C PHE A 180 -22.61 7.79 0.54
N LYS A 181 -22.74 9.10 0.40
CA LYS A 181 -23.44 9.94 1.36
C LYS A 181 -24.94 9.99 1.05
N SER A 182 -25.77 9.94 2.10
CA SER A 182 -27.22 10.07 1.97
C SER A 182 -27.63 11.32 1.16
N GLY A 183 -28.59 11.15 0.26
CA GLY A 183 -29.11 12.18 -0.64
C GLY A 183 -28.19 12.54 -1.80
N ARG A 184 -27.10 11.79 -2.05
CA ARG A 184 -26.20 11.99 -3.18
C ARG A 184 -26.40 10.94 -4.26
N GLU A 185 -26.10 11.30 -5.51
CA GLU A 185 -26.18 10.39 -6.66
C GLU A 185 -25.14 9.26 -6.54
N ILE A 186 -25.60 8.02 -6.68
CA ILE A 186 -24.75 6.84 -6.87
C ILE A 186 -24.28 6.77 -8.32
N ALA A 187 -25.23 6.80 -9.25
CA ALA A 187 -25.01 6.83 -10.70
C ALA A 187 -26.32 7.12 -11.45
N ARG A 188 -26.21 7.43 -12.75
CA ARG A 188 -27.35 7.57 -13.65
C ARG A 188 -27.19 6.67 -14.87
N TYR A 189 -28.09 5.71 -15.04
CA TYR A 189 -28.17 4.90 -16.25
C TYR A 189 -28.86 5.68 -17.38
N LEU A 190 -28.31 5.62 -18.59
CA LEU A 190 -28.90 6.21 -19.80
C LEU A 190 -28.94 5.19 -20.93
N ILE A 191 -30.08 5.09 -21.61
CA ILE A 191 -30.18 4.55 -22.97
C ILE A 191 -30.57 5.66 -23.93
N GLU A 192 -29.83 5.79 -25.02
CA GLU A 192 -30.03 6.80 -26.06
C GLU A 192 -30.29 6.15 -27.42
N PHE A 193 -31.46 6.45 -27.99
CA PHE A 193 -31.84 6.02 -29.33
C PHE A 193 -31.29 7.00 -30.38
N THR A 194 -30.44 6.50 -31.27
CA THR A 194 -29.90 7.29 -32.40
C THR A 194 -30.94 7.58 -33.47
N THR A 195 -31.96 6.73 -33.56
CA THR A 195 -33.21 6.95 -34.29
C THR A 195 -34.33 6.70 -33.30
N ALA A 196 -35.20 7.69 -33.08
CA ALA A 196 -36.22 7.63 -32.05
C ALA A 196 -37.12 6.41 -32.21
N LEU A 197 -37.43 5.74 -31.10
CA LEU A 197 -38.41 4.67 -31.07
C LEU A 197 -39.80 5.27 -31.29
N GLU A 198 -40.53 4.79 -32.30
CA GLU A 198 -41.77 5.40 -32.78
C GLU A 198 -42.98 4.47 -32.66
N SER A 199 -44.11 5.01 -32.23
CA SER A 199 -45.42 4.34 -32.17
C SER A 199 -46.51 5.26 -32.67
N ASP A 200 -47.55 4.70 -33.27
CA ASP A 200 -48.83 5.40 -33.37
C ASP A 200 -49.44 5.58 -31.97
N VAL A 201 -50.33 6.57 -31.85
CA VAL A 201 -51.23 6.69 -30.71
C VAL A 201 -52.53 5.98 -31.05
N ASP A 202 -52.84 4.90 -30.35
CA ASP A 202 -53.96 4.01 -30.65
C ASP A 202 -55.06 4.04 -29.58
N ASP A 203 -56.29 3.78 -30.01
CA ASP A 203 -57.40 3.48 -29.12
C ASP A 203 -57.31 2.06 -28.53
N SER A 204 -58.28 1.68 -27.68
CA SER A 204 -58.30 0.36 -27.04
C SER A 204 -58.53 -0.81 -28.01
N ALA A 205 -58.86 -0.54 -29.27
CA ALA A 205 -59.00 -1.54 -30.32
C ALA A 205 -57.72 -1.65 -31.19
N GLY A 206 -56.66 -0.90 -30.86
CA GLY A 206 -55.41 -0.87 -31.62
C GLY A 206 -55.50 -0.08 -32.92
N SER A 207 -56.46 0.84 -33.04
CA SER A 207 -56.59 1.72 -34.21
C SER A 207 -56.05 3.11 -33.90
N ALA A 208 -55.30 3.68 -34.85
CA ALA A 208 -54.73 5.02 -34.72
C ALA A 208 -55.80 6.08 -34.41
N SER A 209 -55.57 6.86 -33.35
CA SER A 209 -56.52 7.81 -32.77
C SER A 209 -55.80 8.96 -32.08
N THR A 210 -56.20 10.21 -32.39
CA THR A 210 -55.60 11.40 -31.77
C THR A 210 -55.89 11.57 -30.27
N THR A 211 -56.81 10.76 -29.74
CA THR A 211 -57.14 10.70 -28.31
C THR A 211 -56.90 9.30 -27.75
N GLY A 212 -56.14 8.47 -28.47
CA GLY A 212 -55.75 7.15 -28.02
C GLY A 212 -54.86 7.19 -26.78
N LEU A 213 -54.84 6.07 -26.06
CA LEU A 213 -54.02 5.90 -24.85
C LEU A 213 -53.01 4.76 -24.98
N PHE A 214 -53.03 4.01 -26.07
CA PHE A 214 -52.19 2.84 -26.27
C PHE A 214 -51.08 3.19 -27.26
N LEU A 215 -49.88 2.66 -27.00
CA LEU A 215 -48.72 2.79 -27.88
C LEU A 215 -48.36 1.37 -28.35
N THR A 216 -49.19 0.78 -29.22
CA THR A 216 -49.14 -0.66 -29.48
C THR A 216 -47.86 -1.09 -30.19
N ASP A 217 -47.25 -0.23 -31.00
CA ASP A 217 -45.98 -0.52 -31.67
C ASP A 217 -44.78 -0.65 -30.71
N PHE A 218 -44.92 -0.22 -29.46
CA PHE A 218 -43.90 -0.44 -28.43
C PHE A 218 -44.06 -1.78 -27.70
N GLN A 219 -45.24 -2.42 -27.78
CA GLN A 219 -45.56 -3.63 -27.04
C GLN A 219 -44.96 -4.87 -27.73
N ASP A 220 -44.67 -5.91 -26.94
CA ASP A 220 -44.03 -7.17 -27.36
C ASP A 220 -42.65 -7.03 -28.00
N VAL A 221 -42.01 -5.87 -27.77
CA VAL A 221 -40.67 -5.58 -28.23
C VAL A 221 -39.65 -5.86 -27.13
N ASP A 222 -38.59 -6.56 -27.51
CA ASP A 222 -37.49 -6.84 -26.60
C ASP A 222 -36.47 -5.69 -26.54
N LEU A 223 -36.10 -5.31 -25.32
CA LEU A 223 -35.08 -4.31 -25.01
C LEU A 223 -34.08 -4.89 -24.00
N THR A 224 -32.78 -4.70 -24.25
CA THR A 224 -31.74 -5.09 -23.28
C THR A 224 -31.25 -3.87 -22.53
N LEU A 225 -31.37 -3.90 -21.21
CA LEU A 225 -30.98 -2.86 -20.27
C LEU A 225 -29.90 -3.42 -19.33
N PHE A 226 -28.72 -2.82 -19.34
CA PHE A 226 -27.56 -3.24 -18.53
C PHE A 226 -27.32 -4.76 -18.56
N GLY A 227 -27.28 -5.35 -19.77
CA GLY A 227 -27.03 -6.78 -19.98
C GLY A 227 -28.20 -7.70 -19.67
N LYS A 228 -29.34 -7.18 -19.19
CA LYS A 228 -30.55 -7.95 -18.89
C LYS A 228 -31.63 -7.68 -19.92
N LYS A 229 -32.23 -8.74 -20.44
CA LYS A 229 -33.28 -8.66 -21.47
C LYS A 229 -34.66 -8.49 -20.83
N TYR A 230 -35.42 -7.55 -21.35
CA TYR A 230 -36.80 -7.25 -20.98
C TYR A 230 -37.67 -7.22 -22.23
N THR A 231 -38.95 -7.59 -22.12
CA THR A 231 -39.98 -7.32 -23.12
C THR A 231 -40.83 -6.14 -22.62
N ILE A 232 -41.10 -5.14 -23.46
CA ILE A 232 -42.10 -4.09 -23.14
C ILE A 232 -43.48 -4.73 -23.30
N VAL A 233 -44.12 -5.06 -22.19
CA VAL A 233 -45.41 -5.78 -22.20
C VAL A 233 -46.59 -4.82 -22.29
N THR A 234 -46.46 -3.62 -21.75
CA THR A 234 -47.47 -2.56 -21.94
C THR A 234 -46.78 -1.22 -22.14
N ALA A 235 -47.34 -0.41 -23.03
CA ALA A 235 -46.90 0.96 -23.27
C ALA A 235 -48.14 1.83 -23.50
N LYS A 236 -48.34 2.82 -22.62
CA LYS A 236 -49.57 3.60 -22.58
C LYS A 236 -49.30 5.06 -22.24
N ARG A 237 -50.11 5.94 -22.81
CA ARG A 237 -50.38 7.27 -22.24
C ARG A 237 -51.32 7.09 -21.06
N THR A 238 -51.04 7.77 -19.97
CA THR A 238 -51.91 7.83 -18.77
C THR A 238 -53.12 8.74 -18.96
N THR A 239 -53.01 9.77 -19.80
CA THR A 239 -54.13 10.66 -20.13
C THR A 239 -54.05 11.15 -21.59
N THR A 240 -55.16 11.65 -22.12
CA THR A 240 -55.24 12.26 -23.46
C THR A 240 -54.62 13.66 -23.54
N LEU A 241 -54.15 14.21 -22.42
CA LEU A 241 -53.55 15.53 -22.33
C LEU A 241 -52.07 15.44 -21.93
N GLY A 242 -51.23 16.23 -22.60
CA GLY A 242 -49.78 16.22 -22.35
C GLY A 242 -49.07 14.99 -22.89
N ALA A 243 -47.74 15.06 -22.91
CA ALA A 243 -46.85 14.03 -23.45
C ALA A 243 -46.41 13.07 -22.33
N ASN A 244 -47.35 12.30 -21.78
CA ASN A 244 -47.07 11.38 -20.66
C ASN A 244 -46.97 9.92 -21.14
N VAL A 245 -46.21 9.09 -20.42
CA VAL A 245 -46.03 7.67 -20.75
C VAL A 245 -45.81 6.79 -19.53
N VAL A 246 -46.30 5.56 -19.60
CA VAL A 246 -45.94 4.45 -18.71
C VAL A 246 -45.53 3.27 -19.59
N LEU A 247 -44.33 2.76 -19.35
CA LEU A 247 -43.83 1.52 -19.92
C LEU A 247 -43.75 0.47 -18.81
N THR A 248 -44.41 -0.66 -19.00
CA THR A 248 -44.19 -1.84 -18.16
C THR A 248 -43.31 -2.81 -18.91
N LEU A 249 -42.19 -3.17 -18.32
CA LEU A 249 -41.22 -4.10 -18.87
C LEU A 249 -41.20 -5.37 -18.02
N MET A 250 -41.05 -6.52 -18.67
CA MET A 250 -40.97 -7.81 -17.99
C MET A 250 -39.78 -8.61 -18.50
N GLY A 251 -38.89 -8.99 -17.58
CA GLY A 251 -37.84 -9.99 -17.81
C GLY A 251 -38.12 -11.24 -16.98
N GLY A 252 -37.30 -12.28 -17.15
CA GLY A 252 -37.41 -13.49 -16.33
C GLY A 252 -36.60 -14.66 -16.90
N ALA A 253 -36.40 -15.69 -16.08
CA ALA A 253 -35.54 -16.83 -16.41
C ALA A 253 -36.19 -17.82 -17.41
N GLY A 254 -37.53 -17.90 -17.45
CA GLY A 254 -38.26 -18.75 -18.40
C GLY A 254 -39.44 -18.01 -19.01
N LYS A 255 -39.36 -17.70 -20.31
CA LYS A 255 -40.49 -17.22 -21.13
C LYS A 255 -41.08 -18.42 -21.88
N ASP A 256 -42.38 -18.64 -21.78
CA ASP A 256 -43.07 -19.64 -22.61
C ASP A 256 -44.51 -19.21 -22.89
N THR A 257 -45.09 -19.80 -23.93
CA THR A 257 -46.51 -19.69 -24.27
C THR A 257 -47.16 -21.05 -24.04
N MET A 258 -48.22 -21.06 -23.26
CA MET A 258 -48.98 -22.28 -22.96
C MET A 258 -50.42 -22.14 -23.46
N ILE A 259 -51.00 -23.25 -23.90
CA ILE A 259 -52.42 -23.34 -24.25
C ILE A 259 -53.20 -23.75 -22.99
N GLU A 260 -54.44 -23.30 -22.88
CA GLU A 260 -55.31 -23.63 -21.75
C GLU A 260 -55.34 -25.15 -21.47
N LYS A 261 -55.24 -25.52 -20.19
CA LYS A 261 -55.11 -26.90 -19.64
C LYS A 261 -53.80 -27.61 -19.93
N GLN A 262 -52.84 -26.98 -20.61
CA GLN A 262 -51.51 -27.54 -20.76
C GLN A 262 -50.77 -27.49 -19.42
N THR A 263 -49.96 -28.52 -19.14
CA THR A 263 -49.02 -28.59 -18.02
C THR A 263 -47.61 -28.79 -18.56
N LYS A 264 -46.64 -28.03 -18.05
CA LYS A 264 -45.21 -28.20 -18.34
C LYS A 264 -44.40 -28.00 -17.05
N THR A 265 -43.23 -28.62 -16.99
CA THR A 265 -42.28 -28.43 -15.89
C THR A 265 -41.13 -27.55 -16.35
N TYR A 266 -40.78 -26.54 -15.55
CA TYR A 266 -39.68 -25.61 -15.79
C TYR A 266 -38.68 -25.70 -14.65
N THR A 267 -37.38 -25.68 -14.96
CA THR A 267 -36.33 -25.68 -13.95
C THR A 267 -35.71 -24.29 -13.86
N ILE A 268 -35.84 -23.62 -12.72
CA ILE A 268 -35.24 -22.30 -12.44
C ILE A 268 -34.38 -22.41 -11.19
N GLY A 269 -33.11 -21.98 -11.28
CA GLY A 269 -32.19 -22.02 -10.15
C GLY A 269 -31.98 -23.43 -9.57
N GLY A 270 -32.14 -24.49 -10.38
CA GLY A 270 -32.03 -25.88 -9.95
C GLY A 270 -33.27 -26.44 -9.24
N LYS A 271 -34.38 -25.67 -9.18
CA LYS A 271 -35.67 -26.11 -8.64
C LYS A 271 -36.70 -26.28 -9.77
N ASP A 272 -37.49 -27.34 -9.69
CA ASP A 272 -38.54 -27.63 -10.66
C ASP A 272 -39.87 -26.98 -10.26
N TYR A 273 -40.56 -26.46 -11.27
CA TYR A 273 -41.86 -25.81 -11.19
C TYR A 273 -42.79 -26.45 -12.21
N GLU A 274 -43.75 -27.24 -11.73
CA GLU A 274 -44.86 -27.73 -12.54
C GLU A 274 -45.88 -26.60 -12.70
N VAL A 275 -46.01 -26.07 -13.90
CA VAL A 275 -46.92 -24.98 -14.25
C VAL A 275 -48.02 -25.52 -15.13
N THR A 276 -49.27 -25.19 -14.79
CA THR A 276 -50.45 -25.48 -15.59
C THR A 276 -51.16 -24.16 -15.91
N LEU A 277 -51.47 -23.90 -17.19
CA LEU A 277 -52.35 -22.79 -17.56
C LEU A 277 -53.79 -23.23 -17.31
N GLN A 278 -54.35 -22.83 -16.18
CA GLN A 278 -55.62 -23.36 -15.68
C GLN A 278 -56.81 -22.74 -16.39
N PHE A 279 -56.75 -21.46 -16.75
CA PHE A 279 -57.88 -20.73 -17.30
C PHE A 279 -57.39 -19.54 -18.14
N VAL A 280 -58.12 -19.22 -19.20
CA VAL A 280 -57.93 -18.05 -20.04
C VAL A 280 -59.31 -17.51 -20.45
N ASP A 281 -59.52 -16.19 -20.34
CA ASP A 281 -60.63 -15.48 -20.96
C ASP A 281 -60.13 -14.31 -21.83
N ALA A 282 -61.02 -13.37 -22.15
CA ALA A 282 -60.76 -12.31 -23.12
C ALA A 282 -59.51 -11.47 -22.81
N ASP A 283 -59.18 -11.26 -21.53
CA ASP A 283 -58.03 -10.44 -21.12
C ASP A 283 -57.30 -10.95 -19.86
N GLU A 284 -57.71 -12.08 -19.28
CA GLU A 284 -57.10 -12.65 -18.07
C GLU A 284 -56.67 -14.10 -18.26
N ALA A 285 -55.52 -14.44 -17.66
CA ALA A 285 -55.02 -15.81 -17.52
C ALA A 285 -54.85 -16.19 -16.04
N GLN A 286 -54.95 -17.49 -15.73
CA GLN A 286 -54.69 -18.01 -14.38
C GLN A 286 -53.85 -19.28 -14.45
N PHE A 287 -52.83 -19.36 -13.60
CA PHE A 287 -51.89 -20.48 -13.54
C PHE A 287 -52.03 -21.27 -12.23
N VAL A 288 -51.66 -22.54 -12.29
CA VAL A 288 -51.40 -23.38 -11.11
C VAL A 288 -49.94 -23.79 -11.15
N ILE A 289 -49.15 -23.39 -10.16
CA ILE A 289 -47.70 -23.60 -10.10
C ILE A 289 -47.36 -24.36 -8.83
N ASN A 290 -46.84 -25.58 -8.96
CA ASN A 290 -46.56 -26.48 -7.83
C ASN A 290 -47.76 -26.63 -6.86
N GLY A 291 -48.97 -26.67 -7.41
CA GLY A 291 -50.22 -26.76 -6.66
C GLY A 291 -50.76 -25.44 -6.10
N GLN A 292 -50.02 -24.32 -6.21
CA GLN A 292 -50.50 -22.98 -5.83
C GLN A 292 -51.22 -22.34 -7.03
N THR A 293 -52.46 -21.88 -6.84
CA THR A 293 -53.21 -21.13 -7.87
C THR A 293 -52.90 -19.65 -7.78
N THR A 294 -52.61 -19.01 -8.91
CA THR A 294 -52.42 -17.56 -8.98
C THR A 294 -53.76 -16.82 -8.92
N ARG A 295 -53.73 -15.51 -8.70
CA ARG A 295 -54.86 -14.65 -9.10
C ARG A 295 -55.08 -14.74 -10.62
N LYS A 296 -56.22 -14.23 -11.08
CA LYS A 296 -56.39 -13.92 -12.50
C LYS A 296 -55.50 -12.72 -12.85
N MET A 297 -54.77 -12.81 -13.96
CA MET A 297 -53.68 -11.92 -14.34
C MET A 297 -53.89 -11.43 -15.76
N LYS A 298 -53.85 -10.10 -15.94
CA LYS A 298 -53.86 -9.43 -17.25
C LYS A 298 -52.45 -9.26 -17.80
N ASP A 299 -52.33 -8.75 -19.02
CA ASP A 299 -51.03 -8.33 -19.57
C ASP A 299 -50.34 -7.32 -18.65
N GLY A 300 -49.10 -7.62 -18.26
CA GLY A 300 -48.30 -6.83 -17.32
C GLY A 300 -48.57 -7.10 -15.84
N ASP A 301 -49.52 -7.98 -15.51
CA ASP A 301 -49.70 -8.44 -14.12
C ASP A 301 -48.60 -9.41 -13.70
N THR A 302 -48.23 -9.30 -12.43
CA THR A 302 -47.37 -10.23 -11.71
C THR A 302 -48.11 -10.84 -10.52
N ASP A 303 -47.74 -12.05 -10.15
CA ASP A 303 -48.19 -12.73 -8.93
C ASP A 303 -47.02 -13.46 -8.28
N LYS A 304 -46.91 -13.35 -6.95
CA LYS A 304 -45.77 -13.86 -6.18
C LYS A 304 -46.16 -15.14 -5.45
N LEU A 305 -45.44 -16.21 -5.73
CA LEU A 305 -45.66 -17.51 -5.09
C LEU A 305 -45.16 -17.51 -3.65
N ALA A 306 -45.61 -18.49 -2.85
CA ALA A 306 -45.25 -18.62 -1.44
C ALA A 306 -43.74 -18.84 -1.22
N ASP A 307 -43.02 -19.35 -2.22
CA ASP A 307 -41.56 -19.51 -2.18
C ASP A 307 -40.79 -18.26 -2.64
N GLY A 308 -41.50 -17.18 -2.97
CA GLY A 308 -40.95 -15.91 -3.42
C GLY A 308 -40.75 -15.80 -4.94
N THR A 309 -40.94 -16.87 -5.70
CA THR A 309 -40.85 -16.84 -7.17
C THR A 309 -42.02 -16.04 -7.75
N THR A 310 -41.75 -15.12 -8.67
CA THR A 310 -42.80 -14.35 -9.33
C THR A 310 -43.14 -14.97 -10.68
N VAL A 311 -44.43 -15.05 -11.01
CA VAL A 311 -44.92 -15.28 -12.37
C VAL A 311 -45.47 -13.95 -12.91
N GLY A 312 -45.27 -13.68 -14.20
CA GLY A 312 -45.81 -12.50 -14.85
C GLY A 312 -46.36 -12.81 -16.22
N VAL A 313 -47.51 -12.23 -16.57
CA VAL A 313 -48.17 -12.43 -17.87
C VAL A 313 -47.74 -11.33 -18.83
N THR A 314 -47.38 -11.72 -20.05
CA THR A 314 -46.97 -10.77 -21.09
C THR A 314 -48.01 -10.60 -22.19
N ASP A 315 -48.75 -11.67 -22.51
CA ASP A 315 -49.75 -11.66 -23.58
C ASP A 315 -50.82 -12.73 -23.29
N VAL A 316 -52.08 -12.38 -23.54
CA VAL A 316 -53.25 -13.26 -23.44
C VAL A 316 -53.98 -13.30 -24.78
N LEU A 317 -54.05 -14.49 -25.37
CA LEU A 317 -54.80 -14.75 -26.60
C LEU A 317 -56.05 -15.58 -26.30
N TYR A 318 -57.22 -15.00 -26.56
CA TYR A 318 -58.50 -15.67 -26.43
C TYR A 318 -59.37 -15.49 -27.66
N GLN A 319 -59.98 -16.58 -28.12
CA GLN A 319 -60.78 -16.63 -29.33
C GLN A 319 -62.14 -17.24 -29.03
N ASP A 320 -63.16 -16.39 -28.91
CA ASP A 320 -64.51 -16.76 -28.48
C ASP A 320 -65.34 -17.48 -29.57
N TYR A 321 -64.79 -18.56 -30.11
CA TYR A 321 -65.49 -19.45 -31.04
C TYR A 321 -65.06 -20.90 -30.82
N ALA A 322 -65.91 -21.85 -31.22
CA ALA A 322 -65.64 -23.27 -31.01
C ALA A 322 -64.32 -23.71 -31.70
N GLY A 323 -63.37 -24.20 -30.90
CA GLY A 323 -62.04 -24.58 -31.37
C GLY A 323 -61.05 -23.40 -31.49
N GLY A 324 -61.41 -22.21 -30.99
CA GLY A 324 -60.50 -21.07 -30.86
C GLY A 324 -59.32 -21.37 -29.94
N ILE A 325 -58.21 -20.68 -30.18
CA ILE A 325 -57.00 -20.83 -29.36
C ILE A 325 -57.12 -19.97 -28.11
N HIS A 326 -56.94 -20.62 -26.96
CA HIS A 326 -56.83 -19.97 -25.65
C HIS A 326 -55.40 -20.19 -25.15
N SER A 327 -54.59 -19.14 -25.09
CA SER A 327 -53.19 -19.25 -24.65
C SER A 327 -52.74 -18.01 -23.90
N ALA A 328 -51.72 -18.19 -23.07
CA ALA A 328 -51.06 -17.10 -22.38
C ALA A 328 -49.54 -17.25 -22.50
N THR A 329 -48.87 -16.14 -22.77
CA THR A 329 -47.40 -16.02 -22.69
C THR A 329 -47.03 -15.44 -21.34
N PHE A 330 -46.06 -16.05 -20.67
CA PHE A 330 -45.69 -15.68 -19.32
C PHE A 330 -44.18 -15.82 -19.08
N PHE A 331 -43.71 -15.13 -18.04
CA PHE A 331 -42.42 -15.35 -17.44
C PHE A 331 -42.56 -16.06 -16.10
N LEU A 332 -41.77 -17.10 -15.86
CA LEU A 332 -41.53 -17.66 -14.55
C LEU A 332 -40.20 -17.14 -13.99
N GLY A 333 -40.19 -16.75 -12.72
CA GLY A 333 -39.12 -15.92 -12.15
C GLY A 333 -39.12 -14.51 -12.76
N ALA A 334 -40.30 -13.94 -12.95
CA ALA A 334 -40.49 -12.64 -13.59
C ALA A 334 -39.85 -11.51 -12.76
N ASN A 335 -39.26 -10.54 -13.45
CA ASN A 335 -38.85 -9.25 -12.88
C ASN A 335 -39.51 -8.15 -13.68
N LYS A 336 -40.38 -7.39 -13.02
CA LYS A 336 -41.13 -6.31 -13.65
C LYS A 336 -40.47 -4.97 -13.34
N LEU A 337 -40.43 -4.09 -14.35
CA LEU A 337 -40.06 -2.69 -14.18
C LEU A 337 -41.21 -1.82 -14.69
N GLU A 338 -41.56 -0.77 -13.95
CA GLU A 338 -42.46 0.28 -14.43
C GLU A 338 -41.64 1.58 -14.58
N LEU A 339 -41.57 2.08 -15.81
CA LEU A 339 -40.93 3.35 -16.14
C LEU A 339 -42.02 4.34 -16.52
N LYS A 340 -42.16 5.40 -15.72
CA LYS A 340 -43.23 6.39 -15.88
C LYS A 340 -42.65 7.79 -15.98
N ASP A 341 -43.23 8.59 -16.87
CA ASP A 341 -42.98 10.02 -16.98
C ASP A 341 -44.29 10.75 -17.30
N THR A 342 -44.50 11.91 -16.67
CA THR A 342 -45.69 12.74 -16.88
C THR A 342 -45.51 13.79 -17.98
N ASP A 343 -44.28 14.09 -18.40
CA ASP A 343 -44.00 15.00 -19.49
C ASP A 343 -42.63 14.72 -20.14
N ILE A 344 -42.65 13.95 -21.23
CA ILE A 344 -41.45 13.54 -21.95
C ILE A 344 -40.79 14.68 -22.76
N THR A 345 -41.34 15.89 -22.75
CA THR A 345 -40.80 17.03 -23.51
C THR A 345 -39.77 17.84 -22.72
N ASN A 346 -39.54 17.48 -21.46
CA ASN A 346 -38.54 18.09 -20.59
C ASN A 346 -37.52 17.03 -20.12
N VAL A 347 -36.64 17.41 -19.19
CA VAL A 347 -35.61 16.55 -18.60
C VAL A 347 -35.77 16.41 -17.08
N ASP A 348 -36.94 16.76 -16.57
CA ASP A 348 -37.28 16.69 -15.15
C ASP A 348 -37.88 15.32 -14.85
N SER A 349 -37.55 14.72 -13.71
CA SER A 349 -38.25 13.51 -13.29
C SER A 349 -39.58 13.84 -12.66
N SER A 350 -40.60 13.03 -12.95
CA SER A 350 -41.91 13.10 -12.30
C SER A 350 -42.27 11.86 -11.47
N ASN A 351 -41.52 10.76 -11.59
CA ASN A 351 -41.88 9.49 -10.99
C ASN A 351 -40.66 8.65 -10.61
N ALA A 352 -40.76 8.01 -9.45
CA ALA A 352 -39.86 6.94 -9.03
C ALA A 352 -40.02 5.69 -9.90
N LEU A 353 -38.94 4.95 -10.04
CA LEU A 353 -38.89 3.60 -10.58
C LEU A 353 -39.78 2.68 -9.74
N LYS A 354 -40.48 1.75 -10.38
CA LYS A 354 -40.98 0.57 -9.68
C LYS A 354 -40.30 -0.70 -10.13
N VAL A 355 -39.97 -1.53 -9.16
CA VAL A 355 -39.46 -2.88 -9.38
C VAL A 355 -40.45 -3.85 -8.75
N ASP A 356 -40.98 -4.74 -9.58
CA ASP A 356 -42.16 -5.53 -9.29
C ASP A 356 -43.36 -4.63 -8.91
N ASP A 357 -43.82 -4.73 -7.66
CA ASP A 357 -44.92 -3.90 -7.12
C ASP A 357 -44.43 -2.83 -6.12
N ASN A 358 -43.11 -2.73 -5.91
CA ASN A 358 -42.51 -1.78 -4.98
C ASN A 358 -42.04 -0.52 -5.70
N THR A 359 -42.35 0.65 -5.15
CA THR A 359 -41.74 1.92 -5.55
C THR A 359 -40.36 2.02 -4.92
N ILE A 360 -39.37 2.45 -5.70
CA ILE A 360 -37.99 2.67 -5.25
C ILE A 360 -37.76 4.18 -5.22
N ASP A 361 -37.93 4.79 -4.05
CA ASP A 361 -38.05 6.25 -3.92
C ASP A 361 -36.77 6.99 -4.36
N ASP A 362 -35.61 6.37 -4.18
CA ASP A 362 -34.30 6.93 -4.51
C ASP A 362 -33.82 6.62 -5.94
N ALA A 363 -34.66 5.98 -6.75
CA ALA A 363 -34.44 5.79 -8.19
C ALA A 363 -35.53 6.52 -8.99
N VAL A 364 -35.17 7.58 -9.70
CA VAL A 364 -36.13 8.40 -10.45
C VAL A 364 -35.99 8.23 -11.97
N VAL A 365 -37.12 8.16 -12.67
CA VAL A 365 -37.19 7.90 -14.11
C VAL A 365 -37.40 9.21 -14.88
N ILE A 366 -36.67 9.36 -15.99
CA ILE A 366 -36.84 10.48 -16.94
C ILE A 366 -36.89 9.88 -18.34
N ILE A 367 -37.89 10.25 -19.15
CA ILE A 367 -38.04 9.79 -20.53
C ILE A 367 -38.09 11.02 -21.43
N GLU A 368 -37.20 11.12 -22.41
CA GLU A 368 -37.20 12.24 -23.36
C GLU A 368 -37.80 11.80 -24.71
N GLY A 369 -38.63 12.64 -25.30
CA GLY A 369 -39.16 12.42 -26.63
C GLY A 369 -40.20 13.45 -27.09
N SER A 370 -41.21 13.00 -27.83
CA SER A 370 -42.28 13.89 -28.33
C SER A 370 -43.59 13.15 -28.52
N ASP A 371 -44.70 13.83 -28.24
CA ASP A 371 -46.07 13.36 -28.54
C ASP A 371 -46.79 14.40 -29.41
N THR A 372 -47.17 14.00 -30.63
CA THR A 372 -47.95 14.84 -31.56
C THR A 372 -49.44 14.48 -31.55
N ASN A 373 -49.88 13.67 -30.58
CA ASN A 373 -51.15 12.95 -30.51
C ASN A 373 -51.40 11.94 -31.63
N SER A 374 -50.62 11.91 -32.70
CA SER A 374 -50.71 10.90 -33.76
C SER A 374 -49.51 9.96 -33.74
N THR A 375 -48.33 10.53 -33.52
CA THR A 375 -47.08 9.81 -33.38
C THR A 375 -46.44 10.13 -32.04
N PHE A 376 -46.05 9.08 -31.32
CA PHE A 376 -45.32 9.14 -30.07
C PHE A 376 -43.87 8.66 -30.30
N LYS A 377 -42.90 9.41 -29.77
CA LYS A 377 -41.48 9.11 -29.94
C LYS A 377 -40.75 9.09 -28.61
N ILE A 378 -39.84 8.14 -28.45
CA ILE A 378 -38.89 8.07 -27.33
C ILE A 378 -37.47 8.18 -27.89
N THR A 379 -36.69 9.09 -27.34
CA THR A 379 -35.29 9.36 -27.73
C THR A 379 -34.31 8.95 -26.64
N ARG A 380 -34.65 9.13 -25.36
CA ARG A 380 -33.82 8.71 -24.23
C ARG A 380 -34.66 8.20 -23.07
N ILE A 381 -34.08 7.30 -22.30
CA ILE A 381 -34.61 6.88 -21.00
C ILE A 381 -33.46 6.94 -20.00
N HIS A 382 -33.68 7.63 -18.88
CA HIS A 382 -32.74 7.74 -17.77
C HIS A 382 -33.32 7.10 -16.52
N VAL A 383 -32.44 6.54 -15.70
CA VAL A 383 -32.75 6.17 -14.31
C VAL A 383 -31.65 6.76 -13.45
N ASN A 384 -32.00 7.77 -12.67
CA ASN A 384 -31.08 8.40 -11.73
C ASN A 384 -31.21 7.73 -10.36
N MET A 385 -30.09 7.28 -9.79
CA MET A 385 -30.05 6.46 -8.58
C MET A 385 -29.30 7.23 -7.50
N SER A 386 -29.94 7.46 -6.35
CA SER A 386 -29.38 8.17 -5.21
C SER A 386 -29.25 7.25 -4.00
N ALA A 387 -28.38 7.62 -3.06
CA ALA A 387 -28.25 6.92 -1.80
C ALA A 387 -29.32 7.41 -0.81
N ASP A 388 -30.11 6.49 -0.26
CA ASP A 388 -31.14 6.81 0.75
C ASP A 388 -30.49 7.12 2.12
N ASP A 389 -29.38 6.44 2.42
CA ASP A 389 -28.61 6.55 3.64
C ASP A 389 -27.10 6.68 3.34
N ASN A 390 -26.31 6.77 4.40
CA ASN A 390 -24.86 6.70 4.38
C ASN A 390 -24.40 5.26 4.19
N TYR A 391 -23.92 4.91 2.99
CA TYR A 391 -23.44 3.56 2.74
C TYR A 391 -21.93 3.46 2.88
N PHE A 392 -21.49 2.58 3.78
CA PHE A 392 -20.08 2.27 4.04
C PHE A 392 -19.72 0.90 3.45
N VAL A 393 -19.15 0.88 2.25
CA VAL A 393 -18.71 -0.36 1.60
C VAL A 393 -17.30 -0.71 2.08
N ALA A 394 -17.20 -1.70 2.96
CA ALA A 394 -15.92 -2.18 3.49
C ALA A 394 -15.08 -2.91 2.43
N SER A 395 -13.78 -3.03 2.68
CA SER A 395 -12.88 -3.83 1.83
C SER A 395 -13.37 -5.28 1.68
N GLY A 396 -13.42 -5.74 0.43
CA GLY A 396 -13.94 -7.03 0.01
C GLY A 396 -15.47 -7.10 -0.12
N LYS A 397 -16.19 -6.00 0.08
CA LYS A 397 -17.66 -5.91 0.00
C LYS A 397 -18.12 -5.14 -1.24
N LYS A 398 -19.44 -5.09 -1.40
CA LYS A 398 -20.15 -4.46 -2.51
C LYS A 398 -21.28 -3.57 -2.02
N LEU A 399 -21.66 -2.58 -2.82
CA LEU A 399 -22.65 -1.57 -2.46
C LEU A 399 -24.01 -2.17 -2.14
N SER A 400 -24.47 -3.17 -2.90
CA SER A 400 -25.75 -3.84 -2.58
C SER A 400 -25.78 -4.55 -1.23
N ASP A 401 -24.62 -4.92 -0.66
CA ASP A 401 -24.55 -5.46 0.70
C ASP A 401 -24.64 -4.35 1.75
N ALA A 402 -24.02 -3.19 1.50
CA ALA A 402 -24.13 -2.02 2.39
C ALA A 402 -25.57 -1.48 2.43
N ILE A 403 -26.26 -1.38 1.28
CA ILE A 403 -27.67 -0.97 1.21
C ILE A 403 -28.55 -1.90 2.07
N LYS A 404 -28.32 -3.22 2.00
CA LYS A 404 -29.06 -4.21 2.81
C LYS A 404 -28.75 -4.12 4.30
N GLN A 405 -27.51 -3.80 4.62
CA GLN A 405 -27.06 -3.68 6.00
C GLN A 405 -27.75 -2.49 6.67
N GLU A 406 -27.68 -1.30 6.05
CA GLU A 406 -28.26 -0.07 6.61
C GLU A 406 -29.80 -0.08 6.58
N GLY A 407 -30.40 -0.43 5.44
CA GLY A 407 -31.86 -0.42 5.30
C GLY A 407 -32.57 -1.58 6.02
N GLY A 408 -31.85 -2.63 6.42
CA GLY A 408 -32.40 -3.80 7.11
C GLY A 408 -33.57 -4.43 6.35
N THR A 409 -34.76 -4.47 6.98
CA THR A 409 -35.97 -5.02 6.35
C THR A 409 -36.61 -4.09 5.32
N SER A 410 -36.24 -2.81 5.33
CA SER A 410 -36.72 -1.79 4.41
C SER A 410 -35.72 -1.49 3.29
N ALA A 411 -34.61 -2.23 3.22
CA ALA A 411 -33.58 -1.99 2.22
C ALA A 411 -34.11 -2.17 0.80
N GLU A 412 -33.74 -1.24 -0.08
CA GLU A 412 -34.11 -1.21 -1.48
C GLU A 412 -32.89 -1.39 -2.40
N PRO A 413 -32.18 -2.55 -2.38
CA PRO A 413 -31.03 -2.79 -3.25
C PRO A 413 -31.39 -2.71 -4.76
N GLN A 414 -32.67 -2.73 -5.09
CA GLN A 414 -33.22 -2.52 -6.43
C GLN A 414 -32.96 -1.10 -6.96
N VAL A 415 -32.56 -0.15 -6.10
CA VAL A 415 -32.04 1.16 -6.53
C VAL A 415 -30.89 1.01 -7.52
N LEU A 416 -30.11 -0.08 -7.43
CA LEU A 416 -29.14 -0.46 -8.46
C LEU A 416 -29.88 -1.04 -9.67
N PHE A 417 -30.32 -0.14 -10.55
CA PHE A 417 -31.21 -0.42 -11.68
C PHE A 417 -30.82 -1.69 -12.46
N THR A 418 -31.82 -2.53 -12.75
CA THR A 418 -31.73 -3.90 -13.34
C THR A 418 -31.20 -5.02 -12.44
N GLU A 419 -30.55 -4.68 -11.32
CA GLU A 419 -29.91 -5.61 -10.38
C GLU A 419 -28.86 -6.54 -11.04
N ASN A 420 -28.38 -6.15 -12.23
CA ASN A 420 -27.42 -6.92 -13.01
C ASN A 420 -25.99 -6.37 -12.91
N TRP A 421 -25.74 -5.47 -11.95
CA TRP A 421 -24.44 -4.87 -11.68
C TRP A 421 -24.33 -4.40 -10.23
N ASP A 422 -23.11 -4.10 -9.79
CA ASP A 422 -22.80 -3.62 -8.44
C ASP A 422 -21.51 -2.76 -8.46
N ILE A 423 -21.25 -2.06 -7.35
CA ILE A 423 -19.97 -1.38 -7.10
C ILE A 423 -19.24 -2.10 -5.97
N GLU A 424 -18.03 -2.59 -6.24
CA GLU A 424 -17.25 -3.39 -5.29
C GLU A 424 -15.97 -2.67 -4.86
N TYR A 425 -15.69 -2.68 -3.56
CA TYR A 425 -14.44 -2.16 -3.01
C TYR A 425 -13.53 -3.31 -2.57
N LYS A 426 -12.31 -3.38 -3.11
CA LYS A 426 -11.31 -4.44 -2.84
C LYS A 426 -10.14 -3.97 -1.98
N GLY A 427 -10.34 -2.88 -1.22
CA GLY A 427 -9.31 -2.29 -0.38
C GLY A 427 -8.27 -1.50 -1.16
N LEU A 428 -7.25 -1.03 -0.45
CA LEU A 428 -6.10 -0.35 -1.03
C LEU A 428 -5.13 -1.34 -1.70
N THR A 429 -4.39 -0.89 -2.72
CA THR A 429 -3.27 -1.65 -3.28
C THR A 429 -2.25 -1.98 -2.19
N LYS A 430 -1.74 -3.22 -2.18
CA LYS A 430 -0.80 -3.70 -1.15
C LYS A 430 0.64 -3.42 -1.57
N VAL A 431 1.36 -2.62 -0.80
CA VAL A 431 2.78 -2.25 -1.03
C VAL A 431 3.60 -2.45 0.25
N ASN A 432 4.93 -2.46 0.15
CA ASN A 432 5.77 -2.48 1.35
C ASN A 432 5.61 -1.18 2.13
N THR A 433 5.69 -1.26 3.46
CA THR A 433 5.79 -0.08 4.32
C THR A 433 7.08 -0.10 5.13
N GLU A 434 7.56 1.09 5.48
CA GLU A 434 8.57 1.29 6.50
C GLU A 434 7.98 2.03 7.68
N LYS A 435 8.65 1.98 8.83
CA LYS A 435 8.16 2.63 10.06
C LYS A 435 9.00 3.84 10.40
N ILE A 436 8.31 4.96 10.54
CA ILE A 436 8.83 6.19 11.16
C ILE A 436 8.19 6.29 12.54
N ARG A 437 8.98 6.44 13.59
CA ARG A 437 8.45 6.51 14.96
C ARG A 437 9.03 7.64 15.77
N VAL A 438 8.17 8.34 16.49
CA VAL A 438 8.56 9.15 17.65
C VAL A 438 8.24 8.31 18.88
N LYS A 439 9.29 7.78 19.51
CA LYS A 439 9.19 6.87 20.66
C LYS A 439 9.84 7.48 21.89
N THR A 440 9.47 6.95 23.05
CA THR A 440 10.00 7.41 24.33
C THR A 440 11.18 6.55 24.80
N SER A 441 12.15 7.17 25.46
CA SER A 441 13.18 6.49 26.25
C SER A 441 13.07 6.94 27.70
N GLY A 442 12.25 6.23 28.48
CA GLY A 442 11.75 6.75 29.76
C GLY A 442 10.75 7.90 29.54
N SER A 443 10.42 8.66 30.58
CA SER A 443 9.39 9.71 30.48
C SER A 443 9.90 11.07 29.98
N SER A 444 11.22 11.25 29.85
CA SER A 444 11.84 12.57 29.60
C SER A 444 12.60 12.67 28.27
N GLN A 445 12.53 11.68 27.40
CA GLN A 445 13.24 11.68 26.12
C GLN A 445 12.33 11.17 24.99
N TYR A 446 12.25 11.91 23.90
CA TYR A 446 11.83 11.39 22.60
C TYR A 446 13.03 11.05 21.73
N ASN A 447 12.94 9.90 21.08
CA ASN A 447 13.81 9.46 20.01
C ASN A 447 13.02 9.39 18.69
N LEU A 448 13.70 9.73 17.60
CA LEU A 448 13.24 9.48 16.24
C LEU A 448 13.84 8.17 15.74
N GLU A 449 12.98 7.27 15.28
CA GLU A 449 13.35 6.01 14.65
C GLU A 449 12.85 5.98 13.20
N PHE A 450 13.73 5.64 12.25
CA PHE A 450 13.40 5.52 10.83
C PHE A 450 14.41 4.61 10.12
N VAL A 451 14.24 4.37 8.82
CA VAL A 451 15.19 3.61 8.00
C VAL A 451 15.94 4.56 7.06
N ASP A 452 17.27 4.53 7.10
CA ASP A 452 18.13 5.38 6.27
C ASP A 452 18.21 4.92 4.80
N GLY A 453 18.88 5.73 3.97
CA GLY A 453 19.01 5.49 2.52
C GLY A 453 19.78 4.21 2.14
N ASP A 454 20.40 3.51 3.09
CA ASP A 454 21.05 2.20 2.89
C ASP A 454 20.26 1.05 3.55
N GLY A 455 19.05 1.31 4.04
CA GLY A 455 18.19 0.30 4.64
C GLY A 455 18.58 -0.09 6.07
N ASN A 456 19.31 0.77 6.79
CA ASN A 456 19.64 0.56 8.19
C ASN A 456 18.69 1.35 9.10
N LYS A 457 18.38 0.74 10.24
CA LYS A 457 17.51 1.36 11.24
C LYS A 457 18.29 2.39 12.04
N VAL A 458 17.83 3.63 12.03
CA VAL A 458 18.35 4.74 12.83
C VAL A 458 17.46 4.92 14.06
N ASP A 459 18.07 5.20 15.21
CA ASP A 459 17.40 5.55 16.46
C ASP A 459 18.22 6.66 17.14
N VAL A 460 17.69 7.88 17.18
CA VAL A 460 18.43 9.07 17.60
C VAL A 460 17.59 9.93 18.56
N PRO A 461 18.15 10.42 19.68
CA PRO A 461 17.44 11.35 20.56
C PRO A 461 17.18 12.67 19.84
N ILE A 462 15.95 13.16 19.91
CA ILE A 462 15.54 14.44 19.29
C ILE A 462 15.01 15.45 20.31
N VAL A 463 14.39 15.03 21.42
CA VAL A 463 13.88 15.98 22.43
C VAL A 463 14.08 15.44 23.84
N LYS A 464 14.79 16.19 24.68
CA LYS A 464 14.96 15.88 26.10
C LYS A 464 14.25 16.90 26.98
N ALA A 465 13.31 16.49 27.82
CA ALA A 465 12.81 17.33 28.90
C ALA A 465 13.84 17.39 30.04
N VAL A 466 14.32 18.59 30.35
CA VAL A 466 15.37 18.84 31.36
C VAL A 466 14.87 19.59 32.58
N ALA A 467 13.76 20.32 32.44
CA ALA A 467 13.01 20.92 33.54
C ALA A 467 11.56 21.19 33.10
N ALA A 468 10.72 21.67 34.02
CA ALA A 468 9.34 22.02 33.70
C ALA A 468 9.31 23.03 32.55
N SER A 469 8.57 22.71 31.48
CA SER A 469 8.47 23.51 30.25
C SER A 469 9.80 23.79 29.53
N ARG A 470 10.88 23.08 29.88
CA ARG A 470 12.21 23.24 29.26
C ARG A 470 12.67 21.93 28.63
N ALA A 471 12.87 21.99 27.31
CA ALA A 471 13.34 20.90 26.48
C ALA A 471 14.67 21.26 25.76
N LEU A 472 15.45 20.25 25.39
CA LEU A 472 16.64 20.39 24.54
C LEU A 472 16.42 19.66 23.22
N PHE A 473 17.00 20.18 22.13
CA PHE A 473 17.03 19.50 20.84
C PHE A 473 18.17 18.48 20.82
N GLY A 474 17.83 17.20 21.03
CA GLY A 474 18.77 16.11 21.26
C GLY A 474 18.65 15.52 22.68
N ASP A 475 19.80 15.22 23.29
CA ASP A 475 19.98 14.76 24.67
C ASP A 475 20.88 15.77 25.44
N SER A 476 20.96 15.67 26.77
CA SER A 476 21.58 16.68 27.67
C SER A 476 23.01 17.11 27.26
N ASP A 477 23.82 16.16 26.79
CA ASP A 477 25.21 16.40 26.36
C ASP A 477 25.45 16.01 24.89
N LYS A 478 24.38 15.72 24.15
CA LYS A 478 24.43 15.24 22.76
C LYS A 478 23.38 15.97 21.95
N PRO A 479 23.63 17.23 21.57
CA PRO A 479 22.67 18.00 20.80
C PRO A 479 22.43 17.33 19.44
N PHE A 480 21.22 17.49 18.92
CA PHE A 480 20.89 17.12 17.55
C PHE A 480 21.01 18.36 16.66
N ILE A 481 21.75 18.26 15.57
CA ILE A 481 22.08 19.38 14.68
C ILE A 481 21.64 19.05 13.26
N ASN A 482 20.80 19.92 12.69
CA ASN A 482 20.40 19.83 11.28
C ASN A 482 20.54 21.18 10.56
N MET A 483 21.49 22.00 11.00
CA MET A 483 21.78 23.30 10.41
C MET A 483 23.29 23.42 10.21
N GLU A 484 23.72 23.93 9.06
CA GLU A 484 25.13 23.93 8.64
C GLU A 484 25.98 24.97 9.36
N ASN A 485 25.37 26.07 9.79
CA ASN A 485 26.03 27.17 10.48
C ASN A 485 26.10 27.00 12.01
N VAL A 486 25.94 25.76 12.50
CA VAL A 486 25.99 25.41 13.93
C VAL A 486 27.22 24.55 14.20
N THR A 487 28.03 24.96 15.20
CA THR A 487 29.20 24.20 15.64
C THR A 487 28.81 22.81 16.17
N ILE A 488 29.36 21.77 15.55
CA ILE A 488 29.21 20.37 15.97
C ILE A 488 30.34 20.04 16.94
N LYS A 489 29.99 19.87 18.23
CA LYS A 489 30.92 19.45 19.29
C LYS A 489 30.96 17.93 19.42
N LYS A 490 31.98 17.40 20.10
CA LYS A 490 32.08 15.96 20.41
C LYS A 490 30.78 15.44 21.01
N ASP A 491 30.41 14.24 20.60
CA ASP A 491 29.21 13.48 20.93
C ASP A 491 27.88 14.02 20.39
N ALA A 492 27.86 15.19 19.72
CA ALA A 492 26.69 15.70 19.02
C ALA A 492 26.26 14.79 17.87
N TYR A 493 24.94 14.70 17.66
CA TYR A 493 24.34 14.07 16.49
C TYR A 493 24.10 15.12 15.41
N PHE A 494 24.30 14.74 14.16
CA PHE A 494 23.97 15.59 13.03
C PHE A 494 23.47 14.78 11.84
N VAL A 495 22.67 15.41 11.00
CA VAL A 495 22.13 14.81 9.77
C VAL A 495 22.91 15.30 8.56
N VAL A 496 23.21 14.39 7.64
CA VAL A 496 23.72 14.72 6.30
C VAL A 496 22.80 14.12 5.25
N THR A 497 22.50 14.86 4.18
CA THR A 497 21.61 14.43 3.10
C THR A 497 22.17 14.88 1.74
N ASP A 498 22.02 14.06 0.71
CA ASP A 498 22.41 14.44 -0.66
C ASP A 498 21.35 15.38 -1.27
N GLY A 499 21.49 16.69 -1.03
CA GLY A 499 20.59 17.74 -1.50
C GLY A 499 20.58 17.91 -3.03
N SER A 500 21.56 17.35 -3.74
CA SER A 500 21.63 17.36 -5.21
C SER A 500 20.59 16.47 -5.88
N ARG A 501 20.00 15.52 -5.13
CA ARG A 501 18.95 14.63 -5.59
C ARG A 501 17.57 15.24 -5.39
N LYS A 502 16.61 14.69 -6.15
CA LYS A 502 15.19 14.95 -5.95
C LYS A 502 14.80 14.60 -4.51
N ARG A 503 13.88 15.37 -3.94
CA ARG A 503 13.28 15.06 -2.64
C ARG A 503 12.60 13.69 -2.71
N GLY A 504 12.70 12.90 -1.65
CA GLY A 504 12.27 11.49 -1.66
C GLY A 504 13.29 10.50 -2.22
N GLU A 505 14.29 10.94 -3.00
CA GLU A 505 15.42 10.10 -3.45
C GLU A 505 16.72 10.34 -2.68
N ARG A 506 16.74 11.35 -1.79
CA ARG A 506 17.95 11.79 -1.10
C ARG A 506 18.42 10.73 -0.11
N LYS A 507 19.67 10.30 -0.24
CA LYS A 507 20.27 9.45 0.79
C LYS A 507 20.61 10.30 2.00
N THR A 508 19.97 9.99 3.12
CA THR A 508 20.20 10.66 4.41
C THR A 508 20.89 9.72 5.39
N TYR A 509 21.80 10.28 6.19
CA TYR A 509 22.46 9.59 7.30
C TYR A 509 22.48 10.46 8.56
N VAL A 510 22.33 9.82 9.71
CA VAL A 510 22.60 10.44 11.01
C VAL A 510 23.95 9.97 11.51
N LEU A 511 24.82 10.92 11.82
CA LEU A 511 26.16 10.70 12.31
C LEU A 511 26.28 11.25 13.73
N GLN A 512 27.11 10.62 14.55
CA GLN A 512 27.58 11.15 15.82
C GLN A 512 29.05 11.53 15.68
N TYR A 513 29.39 12.79 15.94
CA TYR A 513 30.79 13.21 15.93
C TYR A 513 31.50 12.68 17.18
N LYS A 514 32.48 11.79 17.01
CA LYS A 514 33.21 11.15 18.12
C LYS A 514 34.47 11.90 18.55
N GLY A 515 34.70 13.07 17.97
CA GLY A 515 35.86 13.91 18.23
C GLY A 515 36.93 13.77 17.14
N ALA A 516 38.09 14.35 17.43
CA ALA A 516 39.18 14.46 16.48
C ALA A 516 40.53 14.43 17.18
N ASP A 517 41.52 13.88 16.48
CA ASP A 517 42.91 14.02 16.92
C ASP A 517 43.42 15.41 16.54
N LYS A 518 44.25 16.03 17.39
CA LYS A 518 44.91 17.30 17.08
C LYS A 518 45.75 17.18 15.81
N VAL A 519 45.88 18.26 15.05
CA VAL A 519 46.55 18.27 13.74
C VAL A 519 48.04 17.90 13.82
N THR A 520 48.65 18.00 15.00
CA THR A 520 50.05 17.62 15.24
C THR A 520 50.22 16.14 15.58
N ALA A 521 49.17 15.33 15.56
CA ALA A 521 49.26 13.88 15.75
C ALA A 521 49.77 13.19 14.47
N ASP A 522 50.30 11.98 14.60
CA ASP A 522 50.71 11.16 13.46
C ASP A 522 49.45 10.66 12.73
N ASN A 523 49.21 11.15 11.50
CA ASN A 523 48.01 10.88 10.69
C ASN A 523 46.69 11.29 11.39
N PRO A 524 46.43 12.59 11.61
CA PRO A 524 45.30 13.03 12.39
C PRO A 524 43.96 12.73 11.69
N VAL A 525 42.99 12.23 12.43
CA VAL A 525 41.67 11.85 11.91
C VAL A 525 40.52 12.54 12.66
N LEU A 526 39.44 12.78 11.92
CA LEU A 526 38.10 13.09 12.42
C LEU A 526 37.33 11.76 12.55
N LYS A 527 36.61 11.55 13.65
CA LYS A 527 35.88 10.29 13.92
C LYS A 527 34.37 10.51 13.88
N PHE A 528 33.66 9.77 13.03
CA PHE A 528 32.20 9.87 12.88
C PHE A 528 31.54 8.51 13.03
N LYS A 529 30.66 8.33 14.00
CA LYS A 529 29.86 7.10 14.11
C LYS A 529 28.58 7.25 13.30
N ASN A 530 28.40 6.42 12.28
CA ASN A 530 27.14 6.33 11.57
C ASN A 530 26.13 5.57 12.45
N VAL A 531 25.03 6.25 12.81
CA VAL A 531 24.04 5.73 13.76
C VAL A 531 23.30 4.52 13.21
N GLY A 532 22.92 4.54 11.92
CA GLY A 532 22.20 3.44 11.29
C GLY A 532 23.02 2.16 11.17
N SER A 533 24.25 2.26 10.67
CA SER A 533 25.13 1.10 10.47
C SER A 533 25.89 0.66 11.74
N GLY A 534 26.00 1.55 12.73
CA GLY A 534 26.81 1.38 13.93
C GLY A 534 28.33 1.54 13.73
N THR A 535 28.78 1.70 12.48
CA THR A 535 30.21 1.78 12.12
C THR A 535 30.80 3.16 12.42
N THR A 536 32.09 3.21 12.75
CA THR A 536 32.85 4.46 12.88
C THR A 536 33.71 4.68 11.65
N ILE A 537 33.55 5.85 11.03
CA ILE A 537 34.32 6.35 9.91
C ILE A 537 35.44 7.21 10.48
N GLU A 538 36.68 6.88 10.13
CA GLU A 538 37.86 7.70 10.43
C GLU A 538 38.28 8.43 9.16
N GLN A 539 38.20 9.76 9.19
CA GLN A 539 38.49 10.61 8.05
C GLN A 539 39.77 11.40 8.32
N THR A 540 40.84 11.09 7.60
CA THR A 540 42.08 11.88 7.64
C THR A 540 41.81 13.32 7.20
N TYR A 541 42.45 14.27 7.87
CA TYR A 541 42.33 15.69 7.58
C TYR A 541 43.69 16.40 7.64
N SER A 542 43.75 17.62 7.09
CA SER A 542 44.94 18.49 7.16
C SER A 542 44.55 19.93 7.47
N ALA A 543 45.46 20.71 8.08
CA ALA A 543 45.28 22.15 8.18
C ALA A 543 45.27 22.78 6.78
N GLY A 544 44.24 23.57 6.47
CA GLY A 544 44.21 24.36 5.24
C GLY A 544 45.23 25.51 5.27
N THR A 545 45.63 25.99 4.10
CA THR A 545 46.52 27.15 3.96
C THR A 545 45.70 28.41 3.66
N GLY A 546 45.22 29.14 4.69
CA GLY A 546 44.46 30.40 4.49
C GLY A 546 43.88 31.04 5.76
N SER A 547 43.19 32.19 5.63
CA SER A 547 42.48 32.86 6.75
C SER A 547 40.96 32.63 6.62
N GLY A 548 40.27 32.18 7.69
CA GLY A 548 38.81 31.91 7.71
C GLY A 548 38.44 30.48 8.16
N SER A 549 37.16 30.08 8.06
CA SER A 549 36.72 28.69 8.25
C SER A 549 37.30 27.81 7.13
N GLN A 550 38.41 27.14 7.42
CA GLN A 550 39.13 26.33 6.44
C GLN A 550 38.48 24.94 6.32
N GLN A 551 38.38 24.44 5.08
CA GLN A 551 38.01 23.04 4.86
C GLN A 551 39.11 22.12 5.39
N LEU A 552 38.74 21.18 6.26
CA LEU A 552 39.61 20.19 6.88
C LEU A 552 39.63 18.89 6.08
N ALA A 553 38.45 18.44 5.64
CA ALA A 553 38.28 17.17 4.94
C ALA A 553 37.01 17.17 4.07
N THR A 554 36.84 16.12 3.28
CA THR A 554 35.59 15.77 2.60
C THR A 554 35.18 14.38 3.04
N LEU A 555 34.05 14.28 3.72
CA LEU A 555 33.44 13.01 4.11
C LEU A 555 32.63 12.47 2.93
N LYS A 556 33.07 11.35 2.37
CA LYS A 556 32.38 10.67 1.27
C LYS A 556 31.40 9.65 1.83
N LEU A 557 30.10 9.86 1.65
CA LEU A 557 29.07 8.98 2.20
C LEU A 557 27.85 8.96 1.28
N GLY A 558 27.30 7.76 1.02
CA GLY A 558 26.10 7.60 0.17
C GLY A 558 26.23 8.05 -1.29
N GLY A 559 27.45 8.34 -1.77
CA GLY A 559 27.69 8.89 -3.10
C GLY A 559 27.74 10.42 -3.15
N ALA A 560 27.60 11.10 -2.01
CA ALA A 560 27.74 12.55 -1.87
C ALA A 560 29.06 12.93 -1.15
N ASP A 561 29.46 14.18 -1.32
CA ASP A 561 30.69 14.77 -0.77
C ASP A 561 30.34 15.84 0.26
N PHE A 562 30.39 15.51 1.55
CA PHE A 562 30.11 16.44 2.65
C PHE A 562 31.40 17.12 3.11
N ARG A 563 31.50 18.44 2.92
CA ARG A 563 32.71 19.19 3.29
C ARG A 563 32.71 19.50 4.78
N VAL A 564 33.81 19.16 5.45
CA VAL A 564 34.01 19.44 6.87
C VAL A 564 34.96 20.63 7.01
N TYR A 565 34.57 21.61 7.81
CA TYR A 565 35.34 22.82 8.04
C TYR A 565 35.70 22.95 9.51
N ASN A 566 36.82 23.64 9.76
CA ASN A 566 37.11 24.14 11.09
C ASN A 566 36.15 25.27 11.45
N THR A 567 35.79 25.39 12.73
CA THR A 567 35.10 26.58 13.21
C THR A 567 36.09 27.75 13.31
N SER A 568 35.62 28.99 13.19
CA SER A 568 36.47 30.15 13.44
C SER A 568 36.79 30.25 14.94
N ASN A 569 38.05 30.56 15.31
CA ASN A 569 38.41 30.91 16.68
C ASN A 569 37.53 32.08 17.15
N SER A 570 36.58 31.85 18.07
CA SER A 570 36.02 32.95 18.84
C SER A 570 37.16 33.54 19.67
N THR A 571 37.46 34.82 19.48
CA THR A 571 38.48 35.53 20.28
C THR A 571 37.96 35.90 21.67
N ASN A 572 36.68 35.64 21.95
CA ASN A 572 36.02 35.99 23.20
C ASN A 572 35.38 34.73 23.80
N ASP A 573 35.79 34.43 25.02
CA ASP A 573 35.37 33.29 25.84
C ASP A 573 36.15 31.99 25.56
N GLY A 574 36.48 31.22 26.60
CA GLY A 574 37.40 30.07 26.60
C GLY A 574 37.01 28.85 25.74
N ASP A 575 36.20 29.04 24.70
CA ASP A 575 35.78 28.04 23.71
C ASP A 575 36.87 27.85 22.65
N LEU A 576 37.78 26.90 22.91
CA LEU A 576 38.80 26.45 21.95
C LEU A 576 38.22 25.62 20.79
N SER A 577 36.94 25.79 20.45
CA SER A 577 36.22 24.92 19.52
C SER A 577 36.79 24.93 18.11
N GLY A 578 37.54 25.96 17.69
CA GLY A 578 38.26 26.00 16.40
C GLY A 578 39.76 25.67 16.48
N ASN A 579 40.26 25.33 17.67
CA ASN A 579 41.69 25.10 17.88
C ASN A 579 42.07 23.67 17.50
N ILE A 580 42.44 23.47 16.24
CA ILE A 580 42.92 22.18 15.73
C ILE A 580 44.22 21.67 16.39
N LEU A 581 44.87 22.47 17.26
CA LEU A 581 46.04 22.04 18.03
C LEU A 581 45.67 21.22 19.28
N VAL A 582 44.39 21.14 19.64
CA VAL A 582 43.88 20.28 20.72
C VAL A 582 43.02 19.15 20.16
N ASN A 583 42.89 18.06 20.91
CA ASN A 583 41.94 17.00 20.54
C ASN A 583 40.50 17.48 20.74
N ASP A 584 39.57 16.85 20.04
CA ASP A 584 38.12 17.02 20.22
C ASP A 584 37.61 18.46 19.96
N PHE A 585 38.27 19.19 19.07
CA PHE A 585 37.79 20.49 18.58
C PHE A 585 36.46 20.34 17.81
N GLY A 586 35.68 21.42 17.76
CA GLY A 586 34.40 21.50 17.06
C GLY A 586 34.55 21.75 15.55
N ILE A 587 33.55 21.33 14.79
CA ILE A 587 33.55 21.41 13.32
C ILE A 587 32.27 22.05 12.79
N LEU A 588 32.31 22.50 11.54
CA LEU A 588 31.12 22.75 10.71
C LEU A 588 31.08 21.73 9.59
N VAL A 589 29.89 21.37 9.13
CA VAL A 589 29.72 20.40 8.04
C VAL A 589 28.68 20.97 7.07
N ASP A 590 29.01 20.90 5.78
CA ASP A 590 28.07 21.03 4.67
C ASP A 590 27.16 19.80 4.73
N LEU A 591 25.98 19.97 5.32
CA LEU A 591 25.04 18.91 5.67
C LEU A 591 24.20 18.50 4.46
N ASP A 592 23.97 19.40 3.50
CA ASP A 592 23.16 19.14 2.30
C ASP A 592 23.97 18.79 1.04
N ALA A 593 25.30 18.76 1.15
CA ALA A 593 26.25 18.51 0.06
C ALA A 593 26.13 19.51 -1.10
N SER A 594 25.70 20.75 -0.83
CA SER A 594 25.65 21.84 -1.82
C SER A 594 27.03 22.36 -2.21
N GLY A 595 28.08 21.97 -1.49
CA GLY A 595 29.47 22.36 -1.73
C GLY A 595 29.96 23.49 -0.81
N GLY A 596 29.19 23.92 0.17
CA GLY A 596 29.56 25.01 1.08
C GLY A 596 28.73 24.99 2.36
N ILE A 597 29.04 25.88 3.30
CA ILE A 597 28.17 26.13 4.45
C ILE A 597 27.13 27.18 4.05
N ASN A 598 25.86 26.83 4.18
CA ASN A 598 24.75 27.74 4.00
C ASN A 598 24.75 28.78 5.13
N ALA A 599 24.95 30.04 4.75
CA ALA A 599 25.00 31.16 5.68
C ALA A 599 23.60 31.60 6.18
N VAL A 600 22.52 31.07 5.60
CA VAL A 600 21.15 31.41 5.99
C VAL A 600 20.84 30.84 7.38
N VAL A 601 20.55 31.73 8.31
CA VAL A 601 20.12 31.37 9.67
C VAL A 601 18.76 30.66 9.59
N ASN A 602 18.61 29.57 10.33
CA ASN A 602 17.41 28.70 10.38
C ASN A 602 17.13 27.87 9.12
N SER A 603 18.09 27.72 8.20
CA SER A 603 17.97 26.75 7.11
C SER A 603 18.22 25.33 7.63
N THR A 604 17.16 24.56 7.79
CA THR A 604 17.23 23.17 8.28
C THR A 604 17.39 22.17 7.15
N VAL A 605 18.21 21.14 7.39
CA VAL A 605 18.34 19.96 6.53
C VAL A 605 17.32 18.91 6.95
N ASN A 606 16.47 18.50 6.01
CA ASN A 606 15.45 17.48 6.22
C ASN A 606 16.04 16.07 6.08
N ILE A 607 15.44 15.11 6.78
CA ILE A 607 15.75 13.69 6.63
C ILE A 607 14.86 13.11 5.54
N THR A 608 15.45 12.33 4.62
CA THR A 608 14.70 11.49 3.69
C THR A 608 14.87 10.03 4.08
N THR A 609 13.76 9.33 4.30
CA THR A 609 13.73 7.91 4.66
C THR A 609 13.92 7.01 3.43
N LYS A 610 14.09 5.70 3.64
CA LYS A 610 14.32 4.74 2.54
C LYS A 610 13.22 4.77 1.48
N TYR A 611 11.95 4.90 1.88
CA TYR A 611 10.80 4.95 0.96
C TYR A 611 10.40 6.37 0.54
N GLY A 612 11.17 7.38 0.98
CA GLY A 612 11.07 8.73 0.45
C GLY A 612 10.24 9.71 1.26
N ALA A 613 9.77 9.32 2.46
CA ALA A 613 9.18 10.29 3.38
C ALA A 613 10.20 11.37 3.74
N GLU A 614 9.77 12.61 3.79
CA GLU A 614 10.59 13.72 4.26
C GLU A 614 10.21 14.10 5.69
N ILE A 615 11.19 13.99 6.59
CA ILE A 615 11.07 14.34 8.00
C ILE A 615 11.80 15.67 8.24
N GLY A 616 11.02 16.73 8.46
CA GLY A 616 11.54 18.03 8.88
C GLY A 616 11.59 18.12 10.40
N LEU A 617 12.68 18.67 10.95
CA LEU A 617 12.83 18.97 12.38
C LEU A 617 13.20 20.44 12.57
N THR A 618 12.32 21.20 13.21
CA THR A 618 12.54 22.63 13.46
C THR A 618 12.63 22.88 14.95
N ASN A 619 13.80 23.33 15.41
CA ASN A 619 13.99 23.76 16.79
C ASN A 619 13.38 25.16 16.99
N LEU A 620 12.33 25.25 17.80
CA LEU A 620 11.67 26.51 18.16
C LEU A 620 12.11 27.03 19.54
N THR A 621 13.13 26.42 20.14
CA THR A 621 13.71 26.92 21.39
C THR A 621 14.33 28.30 21.19
N ASP A 622 13.82 29.28 21.94
CA ASP A 622 14.38 30.64 22.01
C ASP A 622 15.85 30.61 22.51
N PRO A 623 16.74 31.47 21.98
CA PRO A 623 18.06 31.76 22.54
C PRO A 623 18.15 31.88 24.08
N SER A 624 17.09 32.30 24.78
CA SER A 624 17.01 32.38 26.24
C SER A 624 16.84 31.02 26.95
N GLY A 625 16.43 29.97 26.21
CA GLY A 625 16.21 28.61 26.71
C GLY A 625 15.00 28.44 27.63
N ILE A 626 14.04 29.38 27.58
CA ILE A 626 12.87 29.49 28.47
C ILE A 626 11.60 28.83 27.87
N THR A 627 11.34 28.96 26.57
CA THR A 627 10.24 28.26 25.86
C THR A 627 10.82 27.34 24.80
N ASN A 628 10.62 26.03 24.96
CA ASN A 628 11.40 25.04 24.23
C ASN A 628 10.50 23.96 23.61
N SER A 629 10.47 23.91 22.29
CA SER A 629 9.86 22.80 21.57
C SER A 629 10.55 22.54 20.25
N VAL A 630 10.33 21.35 19.75
CA VAL A 630 10.80 20.91 18.43
C VAL A 630 9.57 20.51 17.65
N VAL A 631 9.39 21.12 16.48
CA VAL A 631 8.34 20.69 15.55
C VAL A 631 8.91 19.61 14.65
N ILE A 632 8.26 18.46 14.62
CA ILE A 632 8.50 17.41 13.63
C ILE A 632 7.40 17.46 12.58
N THR A 633 7.79 17.37 11.30
CA THR A 633 6.87 17.24 10.18
C THR A 633 7.22 15.98 9.42
N ILE A 634 6.22 15.20 9.02
CA ILE A 634 6.36 14.02 8.15
C ILE A 634 5.53 14.31 6.91
N LYS A 635 6.18 14.23 5.75
CA LYS A 635 5.60 14.67 4.47
C LYS A 635 5.87 13.67 3.38
N THR A 636 4.99 13.63 2.40
CA THR A 636 5.27 13.04 1.08
C THR A 636 5.69 14.16 0.14
N PRO A 637 6.96 14.21 -0.29
CA PRO A 637 7.41 15.16 -1.31
C PRO A 637 6.65 14.94 -2.62
N ASP A 638 6.14 16.03 -3.20
CA ASP A 638 5.33 15.97 -4.42
C ASP A 638 5.84 16.95 -5.47
N ALA A 639 6.13 16.45 -6.67
CA ALA A 639 6.70 17.24 -7.75
C ALA A 639 5.69 18.24 -8.34
N GLU A 640 4.39 17.95 -8.30
CA GLU A 640 3.36 18.85 -8.83
C GLU A 640 3.23 20.11 -7.96
N PHE A 641 3.20 19.95 -6.64
CA PHE A 641 3.00 21.06 -5.71
C PHE A 641 4.28 21.72 -5.22
N GLU A 642 5.39 20.97 -5.12
CA GLU A 642 6.62 21.43 -4.48
C GLU A 642 7.83 21.43 -5.43
N GLY A 643 7.74 20.73 -6.57
CA GLY A 643 8.83 20.60 -7.54
C GLY A 643 9.98 19.71 -7.07
N ASN A 644 10.76 19.20 -8.02
CA ASN A 644 11.99 18.42 -7.78
C ASN A 644 11.83 17.28 -6.75
N ALA A 645 10.72 16.53 -6.83
CA ALA A 645 10.45 15.37 -5.98
C ALA A 645 10.45 14.05 -6.79
N LYS A 646 10.58 12.94 -6.05
CA LYS A 646 10.53 11.56 -6.55
C LYS A 646 9.16 11.24 -7.13
N ASP A 647 8.12 11.52 -6.35
CA ASP A 647 6.75 11.15 -6.62
C ASP A 647 5.99 12.37 -7.19
N THR A 648 4.97 12.11 -8.00
CA THR A 648 4.05 13.10 -8.55
C THR A 648 2.65 12.56 -8.31
N ILE A 649 1.90 13.22 -7.44
CA ILE A 649 0.53 12.82 -7.09
C ILE A 649 -0.40 13.68 -7.94
N GLU A 650 -1.40 13.07 -8.57
CA GLU A 650 -2.15 13.71 -9.66
C GLU A 650 -3.20 14.70 -9.13
N ASP A 651 -4.03 14.28 -8.16
CA ASP A 651 -5.25 15.03 -7.81
C ASP A 651 -5.27 15.51 -6.34
N LEU A 652 -4.91 14.64 -5.38
CA LEU A 652 -4.92 14.96 -3.94
C LEU A 652 -3.52 15.00 -3.34
N ARG A 653 -3.02 16.22 -3.11
CA ARG A 653 -1.84 16.43 -2.27
C ARG A 653 -2.04 15.84 -0.87
N ALA A 654 -1.20 14.87 -0.51
CA ALA A 654 -1.18 14.29 0.84
C ALA A 654 -0.92 15.33 1.93
N MET A 655 -1.69 15.26 3.02
CA MET A 655 -1.56 16.15 4.17
C MET A 655 -0.22 15.95 4.87
N ASP A 656 0.50 17.05 5.07
CA ASP A 656 1.68 17.05 5.95
C ASP A 656 1.24 16.77 7.39
N TYR A 657 1.84 15.77 8.04
CA TYR A 657 1.57 15.48 9.44
C TYR A 657 2.59 16.19 10.34
N ALA A 658 2.13 17.13 11.18
CA ALA A 658 2.99 17.96 12.02
C ALA A 658 2.67 17.85 13.51
N LEU A 659 3.71 17.68 14.33
CA LEU A 659 3.63 17.60 15.77
C LEU A 659 4.56 18.61 16.43
N ASN A 660 4.11 19.20 17.52
CA ASN A 660 4.96 19.94 18.46
C ASN A 660 5.39 19.02 19.60
N LEU A 661 6.70 18.85 19.77
CA LEU A 661 7.32 18.05 20.82
C LEU A 661 7.92 18.99 21.87
N SER A 662 7.46 18.91 23.11
CA SER A 662 7.80 19.84 24.19
C SER A 662 8.09 19.13 25.51
N ALA A 663 8.34 19.90 26.56
CA ALA A 663 8.36 19.42 27.94
C ALA A 663 7.10 19.90 28.68
N ASP A 664 6.48 19.03 29.45
CA ASP A 664 5.33 19.36 30.29
C ASP A 664 5.75 20.06 31.60
N SER A 665 4.79 20.36 32.47
CA SER A 665 5.02 20.95 33.79
C SER A 665 5.68 19.99 34.80
N SER A 666 5.80 18.71 34.47
CA SER A 666 6.28 17.63 35.33
C SER A 666 7.60 17.00 34.85
N THR A 667 8.35 17.69 33.97
CA THR A 667 9.63 17.25 33.38
C THR A 667 9.53 16.03 32.47
N LYS A 668 8.33 15.71 32.00
CA LYS A 668 8.10 14.69 30.97
C LYS A 668 8.08 15.33 29.60
N VAL A 669 8.45 14.56 28.58
CA VAL A 669 8.21 15.01 27.20
C VAL A 669 6.72 14.94 26.88
N ALA A 670 6.24 15.81 25.99
CA ALA A 670 4.85 15.91 25.60
C ALA A 670 4.75 16.16 24.09
N MET A 671 3.66 15.69 23.48
CA MET A 671 3.41 15.78 22.04
C MET A 671 2.01 16.36 21.81
N SER A 672 1.88 17.28 20.85
CA SER A 672 0.58 17.81 20.42
C SER A 672 0.53 17.98 18.90
N VAL A 673 -0.58 17.59 18.27
CA VAL A 673 -0.80 17.75 16.82
C VAL A 673 -1.02 19.21 16.46
N LEU A 674 -0.40 19.66 15.38
CA LEU A 674 -0.53 21.02 14.85
C LEU A 674 -1.54 21.07 13.70
N THR A 675 -2.18 22.22 13.50
CA THR A 675 -3.14 22.47 12.41
C THR A 675 -2.62 23.43 11.35
N ALA A 676 -1.46 24.06 11.57
CA ALA A 676 -0.81 24.94 10.61
C ALA A 676 0.66 25.17 11.02
N PHE A 677 1.57 24.61 10.25
CA PHE A 677 3.02 24.81 10.37
C PHE A 677 3.69 24.79 9.00
N THR A 678 3.19 23.93 8.10
CA THR A 678 3.66 23.82 6.72
C THR A 678 2.58 24.28 5.74
N ALA A 679 2.99 24.60 4.50
CA ALA A 679 2.04 24.86 3.42
C ALA A 679 1.16 23.62 3.11
N GLY A 680 1.71 22.41 3.25
CA GLY A 680 0.99 21.16 3.01
C GLY A 680 -0.13 20.85 4.00
N GLN A 681 -0.15 21.48 5.17
CA GLN A 681 -1.28 21.37 6.11
C GLN A 681 -2.52 22.16 5.67
N ARG A 682 -2.38 23.12 4.73
CA ARG A 682 -3.51 23.90 4.18
C ARG A 682 -4.41 24.54 5.26
N GLY A 683 -3.83 24.90 6.40
CA GLY A 683 -4.55 25.47 7.54
C GLY A 683 -5.44 24.48 8.32
N THR A 684 -5.28 23.18 8.08
CA THR A 684 -6.04 22.09 8.73
C THR A 684 -5.10 20.94 9.15
N ARG A 685 -5.68 19.83 9.62
CA ARG A 685 -4.99 18.58 9.91
C ARG A 685 -5.89 17.39 9.61
N LEU A 686 -5.28 16.22 9.46
CA LEU A 686 -5.99 14.94 9.43
C LEU A 686 -6.84 14.76 10.68
N THR A 687 -8.05 14.28 10.49
CA THR A 687 -8.90 13.79 11.56
C THR A 687 -8.45 12.40 11.94
N GLU A 688 -7.99 12.23 13.18
CA GLU A 688 -7.57 10.94 13.72
C GLU A 688 -8.69 10.34 14.58
N ARG A 689 -8.92 9.03 14.45
CA ARG A 689 -10.03 8.31 15.12
C ARG A 689 -9.55 7.31 16.13
N THR A 690 -10.26 7.22 17.24
CA THR A 690 -10.10 6.14 18.23
C THR A 690 -11.20 5.10 17.98
N PRO A 691 -10.87 3.90 17.49
CA PRO A 691 -11.86 2.86 17.22
C PRO A 691 -12.54 2.36 18.48
N ASP A 692 -13.75 1.80 18.33
CA ASP A 692 -14.46 1.19 19.45
C ASP A 692 -13.62 0.12 20.16
N GLY A 693 -13.67 0.14 21.49
CA GLY A 693 -12.88 -0.73 22.36
C GLY A 693 -11.43 -0.28 22.59
N GLU A 694 -10.94 0.76 21.92
CA GLU A 694 -9.64 1.37 22.20
C GLU A 694 -9.76 2.63 23.06
N THR A 695 -8.71 2.91 23.82
CA THR A 695 -8.61 4.14 24.62
C THR A 695 -7.25 4.74 24.40
N ASN A 696 -7.20 6.03 24.07
CA ASN A 696 -5.98 6.83 23.88
C ASN A 696 -5.14 6.53 22.63
N VAL A 697 -5.57 5.61 21.76
CA VAL A 697 -4.92 5.35 20.49
C VAL A 697 -5.77 5.91 19.36
N GLN A 698 -5.12 6.58 18.41
CA GLN A 698 -5.76 7.31 17.33
C GLN A 698 -5.11 6.95 16.00
N TYR A 699 -5.92 6.79 14.95
CA TYR A 699 -5.47 6.38 13.62
C TYR A 699 -5.92 7.35 12.54
N GLY A 700 -5.16 7.42 11.45
CA GLY A 700 -5.53 8.16 10.26
C GLY A 700 -4.74 7.72 9.04
N TYR A 701 -5.24 8.06 7.86
CA TYR A 701 -4.53 7.87 6.59
C TYR A 701 -4.31 9.22 5.90
N THR A 702 -3.18 9.33 5.20
CA THR A 702 -2.97 10.35 4.16
C THR A 702 -3.44 9.83 2.80
N SER A 703 -3.64 10.72 1.81
CA SER A 703 -3.98 10.32 0.43
C SER A 703 -2.89 9.49 -0.26
N TYR A 704 -1.64 9.60 0.23
CA TYR A 704 -0.54 8.74 -0.23
C TYR A 704 -0.64 7.30 0.30
N GLY A 705 -1.45 7.05 1.34
CA GLY A 705 -1.57 5.77 2.02
C GLY A 705 -0.65 5.61 3.23
N ALA A 706 0.01 6.67 3.70
CA ALA A 706 0.74 6.60 4.97
C ALA A 706 -0.24 6.46 6.14
N PHE A 707 -0.11 5.39 6.91
CA PHE A 707 -0.98 5.08 8.04
C PHE A 707 -0.37 5.59 9.34
N ILE A 708 -1.10 6.47 10.02
CA ILE A 708 -0.69 7.14 11.25
C ILE A 708 -1.31 6.39 12.43
N THR A 709 -0.51 6.12 13.46
CA THR A 709 -0.94 5.61 14.75
C THR A 709 -0.34 6.49 15.84
N ARG A 710 -1.18 7.21 16.59
CA ARG A 710 -0.77 8.05 17.71
C ARG A 710 -1.35 7.51 19.01
N ASP A 711 -0.46 7.16 19.95
CA ASP A 711 -0.83 6.77 21.32
C ASP A 711 -0.65 7.98 22.24
N SER A 712 -1.60 8.23 23.13
CA SER A 712 -1.61 9.38 24.04
C SER A 712 -2.11 8.99 25.44
N PRO A 713 -1.37 8.11 26.13
CA PRO A 713 -1.77 7.60 27.44
C PRO A 713 -1.86 8.74 28.47
N SER A 714 -2.73 8.58 29.45
CA SER A 714 -3.07 9.66 30.39
C SER A 714 -1.92 10.06 31.35
N SER A 715 -1.01 9.14 31.65
CA SER A 715 0.08 9.35 32.63
C SER A 715 1.48 9.34 32.03
N ASP A 716 1.62 8.98 30.76
CA ASP A 716 2.90 8.77 30.09
C ASP A 716 2.97 9.59 28.79
N PRO A 717 4.18 9.91 28.29
CA PRO A 717 4.27 10.65 27.04
C PRO A 717 3.69 9.86 25.87
N GLY A 718 3.02 10.57 24.96
CA GLY A 718 2.48 9.98 23.74
C GLY A 718 3.56 9.48 22.78
N THR A 719 3.17 8.59 21.86
CA THR A 719 4.06 8.09 20.81
C THR A 719 3.40 8.21 19.45
N LEU A 720 4.22 8.26 18.40
CA LEU A 720 3.77 8.25 17.01
C LEU A 720 4.42 7.08 16.29
N THR A 721 3.65 6.34 15.52
CA THR A 721 4.13 5.46 14.45
C THR A 721 3.47 5.88 13.13
N VAL A 722 4.26 6.00 12.07
CA VAL A 722 3.78 6.16 10.70
C VAL A 722 4.30 4.99 9.89
N ASP A 723 3.37 4.18 9.37
CA ASP A 723 3.65 3.17 8.36
C ASP A 723 3.62 3.87 6.99
N TYR A 724 4.81 4.19 6.47
CA TYR A 724 4.97 4.93 5.22
C TYR A 724 5.19 3.97 4.03
N PRO A 725 4.38 4.04 2.97
CA PRO A 725 4.45 3.08 1.87
C PRO A 725 5.58 3.38 0.87
N GLU A 726 6.10 2.33 0.22
CA GLU A 726 7.14 2.41 -0.82
C GLU A 726 6.70 3.19 -2.07
N SER A 727 5.40 3.13 -2.37
CA SER A 727 4.72 3.87 -3.44
C SER A 727 3.30 4.19 -2.96
N GLN A 728 2.64 5.17 -3.58
CA GLN A 728 1.26 5.53 -3.26
C GLN A 728 0.33 4.29 -3.23
N MET A 729 -0.56 4.23 -2.25
CA MET A 729 -1.58 3.18 -2.16
C MET A 729 -2.91 3.68 -2.73
N TYR A 730 -3.44 2.99 -3.73
CA TYR A 730 -4.67 3.37 -4.41
C TYR A 730 -5.86 2.50 -3.99
N PRO A 731 -7.03 3.08 -3.72
CA PRO A 731 -8.29 2.36 -3.71
C PRO A 731 -8.54 1.48 -4.94
N GLN A 732 -9.03 0.26 -4.71
CA GLN A 732 -9.42 -0.66 -5.78
C GLN A 732 -10.94 -0.78 -5.83
N VAL A 733 -11.58 0.17 -6.53
CA VAL A 733 -13.04 0.20 -6.74
C VAL A 733 -13.37 -0.33 -8.14
N TYR A 734 -14.41 -1.14 -8.25
CA TYR A 734 -14.87 -1.74 -9.50
C TYR A 734 -16.36 -1.55 -9.69
N VAL A 735 -16.78 -1.20 -10.90
CA VAL A 735 -18.16 -1.39 -11.36
C VAL A 735 -18.20 -2.72 -12.08
N ALA A 736 -19.01 -3.66 -11.61
CA ALA A 736 -18.99 -5.03 -12.08
C ALA A 736 -20.39 -5.49 -12.49
N ALA A 737 -20.51 -6.12 -13.66
CA ALA A 737 -21.72 -6.83 -14.03
C ALA A 737 -21.84 -8.14 -13.23
N LYS A 738 -23.08 -8.58 -13.01
CA LYS A 738 -23.36 -9.82 -12.28
C LYS A 738 -22.67 -11.01 -12.96
N GLY A 739 -21.97 -11.81 -12.16
CA GLY A 739 -21.18 -12.94 -12.63
C GLY A 739 -19.68 -12.65 -12.79
N ALA A 740 -19.25 -11.39 -12.63
CA ALA A 740 -17.85 -11.10 -12.38
C ALA A 740 -17.40 -11.72 -11.05
N SER A 741 -16.15 -12.16 -10.99
CA SER A 741 -15.52 -12.69 -9.79
C SER A 741 -14.12 -12.13 -9.60
N PHE A 742 -13.72 -12.01 -8.34
CA PHE A 742 -12.48 -11.37 -7.94
C PHE A 742 -11.65 -12.37 -7.16
N SER A 743 -10.36 -12.47 -7.49
CA SER A 743 -9.41 -13.26 -6.70
C SER A 743 -8.22 -12.41 -6.30
N GLU A 744 -7.86 -12.49 -5.02
CA GLU A 744 -6.71 -11.80 -4.46
C GLU A 744 -5.51 -12.75 -4.42
N SER A 745 -4.39 -12.30 -4.98
CA SER A 745 -3.09 -12.90 -4.67
C SER A 745 -2.55 -12.27 -3.39
N GLY A 746 -2.18 -13.11 -2.41
CA GLY A 746 -1.46 -12.63 -1.23
C GLY A 746 -0.11 -12.06 -1.64
N ALA A 747 0.32 -10.97 -0.99
CA ALA A 747 1.68 -10.45 -1.17
C ALA A 747 2.68 -11.58 -0.84
N THR A 748 3.55 -11.90 -1.78
CA THR A 748 4.58 -12.93 -1.58
C THR A 748 5.89 -12.25 -1.20
N THR A 749 6.42 -12.56 -0.02
CA THR A 749 7.80 -12.20 0.36
C THR A 749 8.75 -13.12 -0.41
N THR A 750 9.48 -12.58 -1.38
CA THR A 750 10.68 -13.24 -1.89
C THR A 750 11.87 -12.75 -1.10
N ASP A 751 12.70 -13.68 -0.61
CA ASP A 751 13.95 -13.37 0.07
C ASP A 751 14.99 -12.94 -0.98
N ALA A 752 15.00 -11.67 -1.36
CA ALA A 752 16.15 -11.10 -2.07
C ALA A 752 17.33 -11.00 -1.09
N VAL A 753 18.56 -11.20 -1.56
CA VAL A 753 19.76 -11.06 -0.73
C VAL A 753 20.65 -9.95 -1.27
N THR A 754 21.06 -9.02 -0.41
CA THR A 754 22.07 -8.01 -0.76
C THR A 754 23.43 -8.44 -0.24
N VAL A 755 24.43 -8.41 -1.11
CA VAL A 755 25.82 -8.73 -0.78
C VAL A 755 26.43 -7.59 0.05
N GLN A 756 26.87 -7.90 1.27
CA GLN A 756 27.51 -6.97 2.18
C GLN A 756 29.01 -6.94 1.92
N ARG A 757 29.53 -5.84 1.36
CA ARG A 757 30.96 -5.71 1.04
C ARG A 757 31.85 -5.87 2.28
N ILE A 758 32.84 -6.77 2.20
CA ILE A 758 33.96 -6.86 3.15
C ILE A 758 34.83 -5.63 2.90
N GLN A 759 35.12 -4.86 3.95
CA GLN A 759 35.86 -3.61 3.80
C GLN A 759 37.30 -3.84 3.33
N VAL A 760 37.81 -2.88 2.55
CA VAL A 760 39.21 -2.82 2.13
C VAL A 760 40.08 -2.73 3.40
N GLY A 761 41.04 -3.65 3.55
CA GLY A 761 41.88 -3.77 4.76
C GLY A 761 41.47 -4.86 5.77
N ALA A 762 40.45 -5.68 5.46
CA ALA A 762 40.09 -6.84 6.30
C ALA A 762 41.14 -7.98 6.25
N ALA A 763 41.94 -8.03 5.19
CA ALA A 763 43.13 -8.87 5.10
C ALA A 763 44.33 -8.11 5.66
N LYS A 764 45.04 -8.76 6.59
CA LYS A 764 46.18 -8.23 7.33
C LYS A 764 47.38 -9.16 7.20
N LEU A 765 48.57 -8.60 7.28
CA LEU A 765 49.79 -9.34 7.52
C LEU A 765 49.81 -9.84 8.98
N ALA A 766 50.53 -10.94 9.22
CA ALA A 766 50.65 -11.52 10.56
C ALA A 766 51.20 -10.50 11.58
N SER A 767 52.11 -9.62 11.15
CA SER A 767 52.67 -8.54 11.99
C SER A 767 51.67 -7.43 12.34
N GLU A 768 50.57 -7.29 11.61
CA GLU A 768 49.52 -6.28 11.85
C GLU A 768 48.43 -6.77 12.83
N VAL A 769 48.55 -8.00 13.33
CA VAL A 769 47.62 -8.62 14.28
C VAL A 769 48.33 -8.84 15.61
N SER A 770 48.03 -7.99 16.60
CA SER A 770 48.67 -8.02 17.92
C SER A 770 48.32 -9.25 18.76
N ASP A 771 47.06 -9.70 18.73
CA ASP A 771 46.61 -10.96 19.34
C ASP A 771 45.60 -11.66 18.43
N VAL A 772 46.04 -12.74 17.78
CA VAL A 772 45.20 -13.54 16.88
C VAL A 772 44.09 -14.30 17.62
N LYS A 773 44.25 -14.59 18.93
CA LYS A 773 43.27 -15.35 19.71
C LYS A 773 42.16 -14.47 20.29
N ALA A 774 42.32 -13.14 20.25
CA ALA A 774 41.33 -12.18 20.74
C ALA A 774 40.12 -11.98 19.81
N GLN A 775 40.14 -12.58 18.61
CA GLN A 775 39.11 -12.41 17.59
C GLN A 775 38.99 -13.66 16.71
N ASN A 776 37.90 -13.77 15.95
CA ASN A 776 37.81 -14.82 14.93
C ASN A 776 38.83 -14.56 13.82
N ALA A 777 39.55 -15.59 13.39
CA ALA A 777 40.61 -15.44 12.40
C ALA A 777 40.64 -16.56 11.36
N ILE A 778 40.85 -16.22 10.10
CA ILE A 778 41.20 -17.18 9.03
C ILE A 778 42.66 -16.94 8.66
N LEU A 779 43.49 -17.93 8.90
CA LEU A 779 44.95 -17.86 8.77
C LEU A 779 45.36 -18.63 7.53
N VAL A 780 45.88 -17.94 6.53
CA VAL A 780 46.37 -18.57 5.29
C VAL A 780 47.91 -18.61 5.34
N GLY A 781 48.45 -19.81 5.17
CA GLY A 781 49.89 -20.08 5.24
C GLY A 781 50.32 -20.75 6.55
N GLY A 782 51.30 -21.65 6.44
CA GLY A 782 51.83 -22.41 7.57
C GLY A 782 52.68 -21.58 8.53
N PRO A 783 53.02 -22.12 9.72
CA PRO A 783 53.67 -21.37 10.80
C PRO A 783 55.12 -20.94 10.45
N CYS A 784 55.73 -21.50 9.41
CA CYS A 784 57.05 -21.08 8.91
C CYS A 784 57.03 -19.67 8.29
N ALA A 785 55.90 -19.28 7.68
CA ALA A 785 55.74 -18.01 6.97
C ALA A 785 54.76 -17.06 7.66
N ASN A 786 53.92 -17.59 8.56
CA ASN A 786 52.85 -16.86 9.25
C ASN A 786 52.96 -17.03 10.78
N ALA A 787 53.41 -15.97 11.46
CA ALA A 787 53.58 -15.95 12.92
C ALA A 787 52.25 -16.12 13.69
N ALA A 788 51.13 -15.68 13.09
CA ALA A 788 49.80 -15.89 13.67
C ALA A 788 49.40 -17.37 13.62
N SER A 789 49.69 -18.07 12.51
CA SER A 789 49.53 -19.52 12.40
C SER A 789 50.39 -20.27 13.43
N ALA A 790 51.64 -19.85 13.63
CA ALA A 790 52.52 -20.42 14.67
C ALA A 790 51.90 -20.27 16.08
N THR A 791 51.37 -19.09 16.38
CA THR A 791 50.74 -18.78 17.68
C THR A 791 49.52 -19.64 17.97
N VAL A 792 48.67 -19.89 16.95
CA VAL A 792 47.51 -20.78 17.08
C VAL A 792 47.93 -22.23 17.22
N MET A 793 48.99 -22.66 16.53
CA MET A 793 49.54 -24.02 16.61
C MET A 793 50.42 -24.29 17.85
N GLY A 794 50.56 -23.33 18.76
CA GLY A 794 51.34 -23.50 19.99
C GLY A 794 52.85 -23.30 19.84
N ASN A 795 53.28 -22.55 18.82
CA ASN A 795 54.67 -22.19 18.52
C ASN A 795 55.61 -23.41 18.45
N PRO A 796 55.38 -24.33 17.49
CA PRO A 796 56.23 -25.51 17.35
C PRO A 796 57.67 -25.13 16.99
N THR A 797 58.65 -25.78 17.64
CA THR A 797 60.08 -25.57 17.37
C THR A 797 60.44 -25.89 15.92
N ASP A 798 59.83 -26.94 15.36
CA ASP A 798 59.85 -27.25 13.93
C ASP A 798 58.51 -26.84 13.31
N CYS A 799 58.54 -25.80 12.49
CA CYS A 799 57.36 -25.21 11.86
C CYS A 799 56.73 -26.11 10.76
N THR A 800 57.35 -27.25 10.42
CA THR A 800 56.75 -28.27 9.54
C THR A 800 56.00 -29.37 10.30
N THR A 801 56.08 -29.36 11.63
CA THR A 801 55.42 -30.36 12.50
C THR A 801 53.91 -30.37 12.25
N GLY A 802 53.39 -31.55 11.90
CA GLY A 802 51.96 -31.76 11.64
C GLY A 802 51.54 -31.60 10.18
N PHE A 803 52.45 -31.21 9.28
CA PHE A 803 52.19 -31.14 7.84
C PHE A 803 52.84 -32.31 7.09
N THR A 804 52.14 -32.84 6.10
CA THR A 804 52.64 -33.90 5.20
C THR A 804 52.92 -33.30 3.82
N PRO A 805 54.08 -33.57 3.19
CA PRO A 805 54.36 -33.13 1.83
C PRO A 805 53.25 -33.56 0.83
N GLY A 806 52.75 -32.62 0.02
CA GLY A 806 51.69 -32.86 -0.96
C GLY A 806 50.27 -32.85 -0.38
N GLU A 807 50.11 -32.48 0.89
CA GLU A 807 48.82 -32.37 1.58
C GLU A 807 48.59 -30.95 2.11
N GLY A 808 47.43 -30.39 1.79
CA GLY A 808 46.88 -29.21 2.45
C GLY A 808 46.10 -29.59 3.70
N MET A 809 45.99 -28.68 4.65
CA MET A 809 45.26 -28.83 5.89
C MET A 809 44.30 -27.66 6.09
N ILE A 810 43.08 -28.00 6.49
CA ILE A 810 42.11 -27.04 7.01
C ILE A 810 41.78 -27.48 8.43
N GLN A 811 42.07 -26.64 9.41
CA GLN A 811 41.88 -26.98 10.82
C GLN A 811 41.25 -25.80 11.57
N LEU A 812 40.28 -26.09 12.42
CA LEU A 812 39.54 -25.15 13.25
C LEU A 812 39.91 -25.34 14.72
N TRP A 813 40.23 -24.25 15.42
CA TRP A 813 40.40 -24.21 16.87
C TRP A 813 39.37 -23.28 17.48
N GLU A 814 38.86 -23.67 18.64
CA GLU A 814 38.09 -22.81 19.52
C GLU A 814 38.99 -22.34 20.67
N HIS A 815 39.00 -21.04 20.91
CA HIS A 815 39.74 -20.43 22.02
C HIS A 815 38.87 -20.38 23.27
N THR A 816 39.50 -20.24 24.45
CA THR A 816 38.81 -20.22 25.73
C THR A 816 37.83 -19.05 25.90
N ASN A 817 37.94 -18.02 25.06
CA ASN A 817 37.03 -16.87 25.00
C ASN A 817 35.86 -17.05 24.01
N GLY A 818 35.74 -18.22 23.38
CA GLY A 818 34.70 -18.53 22.40
C GLY A 818 34.98 -18.07 20.97
N ASN A 819 36.13 -17.42 20.71
CA ASN A 819 36.55 -17.09 19.34
C ASN A 819 37.10 -18.33 18.62
N VAL A 820 36.99 -18.34 17.29
CA VAL A 820 37.49 -19.43 16.45
C VAL A 820 38.61 -18.99 15.51
N ALA A 821 39.63 -19.83 15.38
CA ALA A 821 40.69 -19.66 14.39
C ALA A 821 40.66 -20.82 13.39
N MET A 822 40.63 -20.52 12.10
CA MET A 822 40.75 -21.52 11.04
C MET A 822 42.10 -21.37 10.33
N LEU A 823 42.94 -22.39 10.40
CA LEU A 823 44.16 -22.49 9.61
C LEU A 823 43.86 -23.12 8.26
N VAL A 824 44.41 -22.52 7.22
CA VAL A 824 44.42 -23.00 5.84
C VAL A 824 45.88 -23.00 5.39
N ALA A 825 46.52 -24.16 5.46
CA ALA A 825 47.96 -24.27 5.23
C ALA A 825 48.34 -25.67 4.72
N GLY A 826 49.35 -25.77 3.88
CA GLY A 826 49.97 -27.04 3.50
C GLY A 826 51.46 -27.07 3.77
N TYR A 827 52.10 -28.20 3.49
CA TYR A 827 53.55 -28.33 3.62
C TYR A 827 54.30 -27.39 2.68
N GLY A 828 53.83 -27.25 1.43
CA GLY A 828 54.31 -26.25 0.47
C GLY A 828 53.25 -25.20 0.10
N ALA A 829 53.69 -24.13 -0.57
CA ALA A 829 52.82 -23.04 -1.05
C ALA A 829 51.67 -23.53 -1.95
N LEU A 830 51.95 -24.51 -2.83
CA LEU A 830 50.93 -25.12 -3.69
C LEU A 830 49.89 -25.94 -2.87
N ASP A 831 50.31 -26.56 -1.77
CA ASP A 831 49.42 -27.32 -0.90
C ASP A 831 48.50 -26.38 -0.11
N THR A 832 49.02 -25.23 0.36
CA THR A 832 48.21 -24.15 0.92
C THR A 832 47.19 -23.61 -0.10
N ARG A 833 47.61 -23.41 -1.35
CA ARG A 833 46.71 -22.98 -2.43
C ARG A 833 45.56 -23.95 -2.64
N ASN A 834 45.84 -25.25 -2.68
CA ASN A 834 44.83 -26.30 -2.82
C ASN A 834 43.85 -26.29 -1.63
N ALA A 835 44.35 -26.11 -0.40
CA ALA A 835 43.49 -25.98 0.78
C ALA A 835 42.62 -24.71 0.72
N ALA A 836 43.18 -23.58 0.29
CA ALA A 836 42.44 -22.33 0.13
C ALA A 836 41.36 -22.42 -0.95
N GLN A 837 41.60 -23.17 -2.04
CA GLN A 837 40.58 -23.43 -3.06
C GLN A 837 39.39 -24.23 -2.51
N VAL A 838 39.63 -25.21 -1.62
CA VAL A 838 38.54 -25.94 -0.95
C VAL A 838 37.71 -25.00 -0.06
N VAL A 839 38.37 -24.13 0.70
CA VAL A 839 37.70 -23.15 1.57
C VAL A 839 36.92 -22.11 0.76
N ALA A 840 37.50 -21.59 -0.33
CA ALA A 840 36.82 -20.64 -1.22
C ALA A 840 35.62 -21.28 -1.92
N ASN A 841 35.69 -22.57 -2.27
CA ASN A 841 34.58 -23.31 -2.90
C ASN A 841 33.87 -24.23 -1.90
N TYR A 842 33.76 -23.82 -0.63
CA TYR A 842 33.25 -24.67 0.46
C TYR A 842 31.88 -25.31 0.17
N GLY A 843 31.04 -24.68 -0.66
CA GLY A 843 29.75 -25.22 -1.10
C GLY A 843 29.87 -26.59 -1.76
N ASP A 844 30.89 -26.78 -2.60
CA ASP A 844 31.14 -28.03 -3.33
C ASP A 844 31.69 -29.13 -2.40
N TYR A 845 32.29 -28.75 -1.28
CA TYR A 845 32.95 -29.65 -0.32
C TYR A 845 32.19 -29.78 1.01
N LYS A 846 30.97 -29.25 1.12
CA LYS A 846 30.21 -29.20 2.38
C LYS A 846 29.99 -30.58 3.01
N ALA A 847 29.85 -31.63 2.20
CA ALA A 847 29.71 -33.00 2.68
C ALA A 847 31.01 -33.57 3.31
N ASN A 848 32.16 -32.99 2.97
CA ASN A 848 33.50 -33.43 3.34
C ASN A 848 34.15 -32.57 4.42
N LEU A 849 33.75 -31.30 4.54
CA LEU A 849 34.15 -30.38 5.62
C LEU A 849 33.41 -30.76 6.91
N LYS A 850 33.92 -31.74 7.65
CA LYS A 850 33.30 -32.22 8.91
C LYS A 850 34.34 -32.34 10.02
N GLY A 851 33.94 -31.99 11.24
CA GLY A 851 34.81 -31.99 12.42
C GLY A 851 35.76 -30.80 12.43
N THR A 852 36.80 -30.87 13.26
CA THR A 852 37.72 -29.75 13.49
C THR A 852 38.92 -29.75 12.54
N LYS A 853 39.13 -30.80 11.74
CA LYS A 853 40.30 -30.92 10.86
C LYS A 853 39.97 -31.76 9.63
N VAL A 854 40.44 -31.32 8.47
CA VAL A 854 40.45 -32.11 7.22
C VAL A 854 41.78 -31.95 6.48
N THR A 855 42.06 -32.92 5.64
CA THR A 855 43.23 -32.97 4.75
C THR A 855 42.78 -32.84 3.31
N VAL A 856 43.51 -32.04 2.52
CA VAL A 856 43.24 -31.76 1.11
C VAL A 856 44.37 -32.34 0.27
N LYS A 857 44.04 -33.16 -0.71
CA LYS A 857 45.00 -33.70 -1.70
C LYS A 857 44.55 -33.37 -3.11
N LYS A 858 45.50 -33.25 -4.02
CA LYS A 858 45.22 -33.14 -5.45
C LYS A 858 45.49 -34.49 -6.13
N VAL A 859 44.44 -35.19 -6.55
CA VAL A 859 44.50 -36.50 -7.22
C VAL A 859 43.88 -36.37 -8.59
N ASN A 860 44.59 -36.77 -9.65
CA ASN A 860 44.11 -36.68 -11.04
C ASN A 860 43.57 -35.29 -11.43
N ASN A 861 44.28 -34.24 -10.99
CA ASN A 861 43.91 -32.83 -11.19
C ASN A 861 42.59 -32.39 -10.50
N GLN A 862 42.03 -33.19 -9.59
CA GLN A 862 40.89 -32.83 -8.75
C GLN A 862 41.29 -32.75 -7.27
N LEU A 863 40.66 -31.86 -6.52
CA LEU A 863 40.86 -31.74 -5.08
C LEU A 863 39.96 -32.74 -4.35
N THR A 864 40.56 -33.51 -3.44
CA THR A 864 39.86 -34.47 -2.58
C THR A 864 40.03 -34.06 -1.13
N VAL A 865 38.93 -34.03 -0.37
CA VAL A 865 38.89 -33.66 1.04
C VAL A 865 38.55 -34.88 1.89
N ALA A 866 39.40 -35.19 2.86
CA ALA A 866 39.20 -36.30 3.78
C ALA A 866 39.35 -35.85 5.23
N ALA A 867 38.50 -36.36 6.12
CA ALA A 867 38.75 -36.29 7.55
C ALA A 867 40.04 -37.07 7.88
N PRO A 868 40.81 -36.67 8.91
CA PRO A 868 41.98 -37.43 9.34
C PRO A 868 41.57 -38.87 9.65
N ALA A 869 42.40 -39.83 9.24
CA ALA A 869 42.19 -41.23 9.61
C ALA A 869 42.12 -41.32 11.13
N THR A 870 41.05 -41.91 11.67
CA THR A 870 40.97 -42.23 13.09
C THR A 870 42.11 -43.19 13.41
N VAL A 871 43.11 -42.71 14.14
CA VAL A 871 44.18 -43.52 14.73
C VAL A 871 43.67 -44.12 16.02
#